data_AF-A0A2V8SCT3-F1
#
_entry.id   AF-A0A2V8SCT3-F1
#
_cell.length_a   1.000
_cell.length_b   1.000
_cell.length_c   1.000
_cell.angle_alpha   90.00
_cell.angle_beta   90.00
_cell.angle_gamma   90.00
#
_symmetry.space_group_name_H-M   'P 1'
#
loop_
_entity.id
_entity.type
_entity.pdbx_description
1 polymer ?
#
loop_
_entity_poly.entity_id
_entity_poly.type
_entity_poly.pdbx_seq_one_letter_code
_entity_poly.pdbx_strand_id
1 'polypeptide(L)'
;QLLLLQFGIKGKIYENRRGGHTTAVMPDGKGGTKTYDVKEMHSLRISRNSRLLFERWIGFHPASEKAGRLHELNATVAAYNDSLTDGFESLERLGEEEVFDLTEPRTHHFVAGGLLVHNCSEYMFLDDSACNLASLNLMKLTNDQGELDVAAYKRAIETTILAQEIIVDNASYPTARIARNSHDYRPLGLGYANLGALLMSRGLAYDSDAGRDYAGAITAVLTGHAYVESFNGYEKNREPFLRVIKKHGSHVAKIEAAHVPLDLYQAARDAWNEAYTMGEKHGIRNAQATVIAPTGTIAFMMDCDTTGIEPDIALVKYKRLVGGGMLKIVNQTVPKALSRLGYSEQKVKEVLEYIDENETIEGAPHLGDAHLSVFDCAFKPLRGSRSIPYMGHVKMMGATQPFISGAISKTVNVPSDVTVDEIMEAYLQSWKLGLKAVAIYRDGCKRSQPLSTSKDSSKVKIEAAPGVGVAVETPARAVRRRLPDERRAITHKFSIAGHDGYVTVGMYEDGQPGEIFLVMAKEGSVVSGLMDCFATAVSMALQYGVPLQVLVDKFSHVRFEPSGFTNNPEIPIAKSIVDYIFRWLASKFLARDQQVAIGVHVKEDAPGATDPGRAPVPNGALPVSLVPGPGGAPSGRGPSSGGSSVGAAAADPSRAPFAFRPDEDAPPCPDCGSIMVRNAACYKCLNCGATSGCS
;
A
#
# COMPACT_ATOMS: atom_id res chain seq x y z
N GLN A 1 17.36 28.21 -2.63
CA GLN A 1 18.32 27.13 -2.97
C GLN A 1 17.62 26.01 -3.73
N LEU A 2 16.58 25.38 -3.16
CA LEU A 2 15.85 24.27 -3.80
C LEU A 2 15.32 24.58 -5.21
N LEU A 3 14.76 25.77 -5.43
CA LEU A 3 14.30 26.21 -6.77
C LEU A 3 15.43 26.34 -7.80
N LEU A 4 16.65 26.71 -7.36
CA LEU A 4 17.80 26.87 -8.27
C LEU A 4 18.34 25.50 -8.73
N LEU A 5 18.22 24.46 -7.88
CA LEU A 5 18.65 23.11 -8.23
C LEU A 5 17.93 22.56 -9.47
N GLN A 6 16.70 23.01 -9.75
CA GLN A 6 15.95 22.64 -10.96
C GLN A 6 16.67 23.04 -12.26
N PHE A 7 17.51 24.07 -12.21
CA PHE A 7 18.31 24.55 -13.34
C PHE A 7 19.76 24.03 -13.30
N GLY A 8 20.06 23.06 -12.42
CA GLY A 8 21.41 22.59 -12.13
C GLY A 8 22.27 23.62 -11.38
N ILE A 9 21.66 24.64 -10.77
CA ILE A 9 22.36 25.73 -10.09
C ILE A 9 22.45 25.41 -8.59
N LYS A 10 23.64 25.00 -8.13
CA LYS A 10 23.95 24.91 -6.70
C LYS A 10 24.19 26.31 -6.13
N GLY A 11 23.52 26.60 -5.02
CA GLY A 11 23.74 27.82 -4.25
C GLY A 11 23.92 27.48 -2.77
N LYS A 12 24.81 28.20 -2.08
CA LYS A 12 25.04 28.07 -0.64
C LYS A 12 24.40 29.23 0.10
N ILE A 13 23.57 28.94 1.10
CA ILE A 13 23.05 29.96 2.01
C ILE A 13 24.08 30.16 3.12
N TYR A 14 24.52 31.41 3.29
CA TYR A 14 25.30 31.83 4.45
C TYR A 14 24.38 32.59 5.38
N GLU A 15 24.22 32.07 6.59
CA GLU A 15 23.37 32.68 7.61
C GLU A 15 24.09 33.83 8.33
N ASN A 16 23.30 34.76 8.87
CA ASN A 16 23.73 35.77 9.83
C ASN A 16 24.93 36.62 9.38
N ARG A 17 25.04 36.92 8.08
CA ARG A 17 26.19 37.65 7.52
C ARG A 17 26.27 39.11 7.99
N ARG A 18 25.18 39.67 8.51
CA ARG A 18 25.13 40.95 9.22
C ARG A 18 24.87 40.77 10.72
N GLY A 19 25.42 39.71 11.33
CA GLY A 19 25.30 39.47 12.76
C GLY A 19 25.65 40.73 13.56
N GLY A 20 24.70 41.21 14.36
CA GLY A 20 24.87 42.39 15.21
C GLY A 20 24.52 43.76 14.57
N HIS A 21 24.18 43.83 13.28
CA HIS A 21 23.72 45.08 12.65
C HIS A 21 22.20 45.04 12.41
N THR A 22 21.44 45.35 13.48
CA THR A 22 19.97 45.43 13.45
C THR A 22 19.45 46.76 12.91
N THR A 23 20.32 47.67 12.45
CA THR A 23 19.91 48.95 11.86
C THR A 23 20.55 49.17 10.49
N ALA A 24 19.79 49.71 9.54
CA ALA A 24 20.27 50.07 8.21
C ALA A 24 19.69 51.42 7.75
N VAL A 25 20.52 52.22 7.09
CA VAL A 25 20.11 53.48 6.45
C VAL A 25 19.45 53.15 5.11
N MET A 26 18.17 53.49 4.95
CA MET A 26 17.39 53.26 3.74
C MET A 26 16.68 54.53 3.28
N PRO A 27 16.27 54.65 2.01
CA PRO A 27 15.52 55.81 1.51
C PRO A 27 14.22 56.03 2.30
N ASP A 28 13.92 57.27 2.68
CA ASP A 28 12.75 57.62 3.49
C ASP A 28 11.47 57.85 2.66
N GLY A 29 11.53 57.66 1.35
CA GLY A 29 10.44 57.91 0.41
C GLY A 29 10.18 59.40 0.11
N LYS A 30 11.00 60.32 0.63
CA LYS A 30 10.92 61.78 0.42
C LYS A 30 12.20 62.37 -0.19
N GLY A 31 13.06 61.52 -0.73
CA GLY A 31 14.36 61.91 -1.31
C GLY A 31 15.49 62.03 -0.29
N GLY A 32 15.24 61.67 0.98
CA GLY A 32 16.25 61.57 2.03
C GLY A 32 16.55 60.12 2.42
N THR A 33 17.36 59.95 3.46
CA THR A 33 17.67 58.63 4.05
C THR A 33 17.35 58.62 5.53
N LYS A 34 16.76 57.54 6.03
CA LYS A 34 16.44 57.32 7.45
C LYS A 34 16.95 55.96 7.91
N THR A 35 17.32 55.86 9.18
CA THR A 35 17.72 54.59 9.80
C THR A 35 16.49 53.78 10.20
N TYR A 36 16.48 52.49 9.85
CA TYR A 36 15.42 51.54 10.16
C TYR A 36 15.99 50.32 10.87
N ASP A 37 15.18 49.72 11.74
CA ASP A 37 15.47 48.39 12.29
C ASP A 37 15.27 47.32 11.21
N VAL A 38 16.25 46.45 11.02
CA VAL A 38 16.26 45.39 10.01
C VAL A 38 16.57 44.04 10.64
N LYS A 39 15.95 42.98 10.10
CA LYS A 39 16.27 41.60 10.48
C LYS A 39 17.65 41.19 9.95
N GLU A 40 18.24 40.19 10.58
CA GLU A 40 19.46 39.56 10.07
C GLU A 40 19.25 39.06 8.64
N MET A 41 20.23 39.32 7.78
CA MET A 41 20.16 38.94 6.37
C MET A 41 21.03 37.73 6.08
N HIS A 42 20.40 36.71 5.48
CA HIS A 42 21.08 35.57 4.88
C HIS A 42 21.57 35.94 3.47
N SER A 43 22.68 35.36 3.03
CA SER A 43 23.24 35.56 1.69
C SER A 43 23.22 34.24 0.92
N LEU A 44 22.42 34.17 -0.14
CA LEU A 44 22.51 33.10 -1.13
C LEU A 44 23.67 33.39 -2.07
N ARG A 45 24.64 32.48 -2.15
CA ARG A 45 25.81 32.58 -3.00
C ARG A 45 25.79 31.49 -4.06
N ILE A 46 25.88 31.92 -5.32
CA ILE A 46 26.01 31.06 -6.49
C ILE A 46 27.44 31.26 -7.01
N SER A 47 28.17 30.16 -7.20
CA SER A 47 29.59 30.18 -7.58
C SER A 47 29.88 29.13 -8.65
N ARG A 48 31.13 29.07 -9.12
CA ARG A 48 31.64 28.03 -10.04
C ARG A 48 30.74 27.89 -11.29
N ASN A 49 30.53 26.68 -11.80
CA ASN A 49 29.70 26.43 -12.98
C ASN A 49 28.23 26.86 -12.80
N SER A 50 27.71 26.79 -11.57
CA SER A 50 26.34 27.23 -11.25
C SER A 50 26.09 28.70 -11.58
N ARG A 51 27.13 29.54 -11.60
CA ARG A 51 27.04 30.96 -11.99
C ARG A 51 26.82 31.14 -13.49
N LEU A 52 27.44 30.32 -14.33
CA LEU A 52 27.23 30.31 -15.78
C LEU A 52 25.82 29.85 -16.11
N LEU A 53 25.38 28.78 -15.43
CA LEU A 53 24.01 28.27 -15.53
C LEU A 53 22.99 29.32 -15.05
N PHE A 54 23.30 30.07 -13.99
CA PHE A 54 22.45 31.15 -13.51
C PHE A 54 22.30 32.27 -14.52
N GLU A 55 23.38 32.77 -15.11
CA GLU A 55 23.30 33.81 -16.16
C GLU A 55 22.45 33.34 -17.35
N ARG A 56 22.64 32.08 -17.78
CA ARG A 56 21.95 31.50 -18.94
C ARG A 56 20.45 31.31 -18.73
N TRP A 57 20.06 30.75 -17.59
CA TRP A 57 18.68 30.27 -17.38
C TRP A 57 17.81 31.26 -16.61
N ILE A 58 18.40 32.11 -15.76
CA ILE A 58 17.66 32.99 -14.86
C ILE A 58 18.07 34.45 -15.09
N GLY A 59 19.37 34.74 -14.93
CA GLY A 59 19.95 36.05 -15.15
C GLY A 59 19.45 37.14 -14.20
N PHE A 60 19.90 38.37 -14.46
CA PHE A 60 19.30 39.58 -13.91
C PHE A 60 18.58 40.33 -15.03
N HIS A 61 17.81 41.36 -14.67
CA HIS A 61 17.20 42.23 -15.66
C HIS A 61 18.28 42.75 -16.64
N PRO A 62 18.12 42.59 -17.97
CA PRO A 62 19.20 42.86 -18.93
C PRO A 62 19.76 44.29 -18.88
N ALA A 63 18.89 45.27 -18.63
CA ALA A 63 19.29 46.68 -18.49
C ALA A 63 19.91 47.03 -17.12
N SER A 64 20.05 46.07 -16.20
CA SER A 64 20.61 46.32 -14.87
C SER A 64 22.13 46.23 -14.88
N GLU A 65 22.78 47.08 -14.09
CA GLU A 65 24.23 47.04 -13.86
C GLU A 65 24.70 45.65 -13.36
N LYS A 66 23.84 44.94 -12.61
CA LYS A 66 24.11 43.58 -12.12
C LYS A 66 24.23 42.55 -13.24
N ALA A 67 23.44 42.68 -14.32
CA ALA A 67 23.55 41.80 -15.47
C ALA A 67 24.89 42.00 -16.19
N GLY A 68 25.29 43.25 -16.42
CA GLY A 68 26.59 43.59 -17.01
C GLY A 68 27.77 43.08 -16.18
N ARG A 69 27.73 43.28 -14.86
CA ARG A 69 28.78 42.78 -13.95
C ARG A 69 28.85 41.24 -13.90
N LEU A 70 27.70 40.55 -13.97
CA LEU A 70 27.67 39.08 -14.01
C LEU A 70 28.29 38.56 -15.31
N HIS A 71 27.96 39.18 -16.44
CA HIS A 71 28.50 38.85 -17.74
C HIS A 71 30.03 39.02 -17.78
N GLU A 72 30.53 40.16 -17.32
CA GLU A 72 31.96 40.44 -17.22
C GLU A 72 32.67 39.45 -16.30
N LEU A 73 32.07 39.14 -15.15
CA LEU A 73 32.61 38.13 -14.23
C LEU A 73 32.67 36.74 -14.89
N ASN A 74 31.66 36.36 -15.67
CA ASN A 74 31.61 35.09 -16.40
C ASN A 74 32.62 35.02 -17.55
N ALA A 75 32.93 36.14 -18.18
CA ALA A 75 33.97 36.24 -19.19
C ALA A 75 35.40 36.20 -18.60
N THR A 76 35.60 36.69 -17.38
CA THR A 76 36.93 36.87 -16.77
C THR A 76 37.33 35.76 -15.79
N VAL A 77 36.37 35.09 -15.16
CA VAL A 77 36.63 34.07 -14.14
C VAL A 77 36.24 32.69 -14.65
N ALA A 78 37.23 31.81 -14.80
CA ALA A 78 37.00 30.41 -15.17
C ALA A 78 36.11 29.69 -14.14
N ALA A 79 35.24 28.81 -14.62
CA ALA A 79 34.35 28.01 -13.79
C ALA A 79 34.75 26.53 -13.83
N TYR A 80 34.98 25.93 -12.67
CA TYR A 80 35.15 24.48 -12.53
C TYR A 80 33.79 23.80 -12.44
N ASN A 81 33.70 22.57 -12.95
CA ASN A 81 32.48 21.79 -12.89
C ASN A 81 32.22 21.35 -11.44
N ASP A 82 31.04 21.65 -10.91
CA ASP A 82 30.63 21.15 -9.59
C ASP A 82 29.98 19.77 -9.77
N SER A 83 30.30 18.85 -8.86
CA SER A 83 29.48 17.66 -8.72
C SER A 83 28.11 18.06 -8.17
N LEU A 84 27.04 17.50 -8.72
CA LEU A 84 25.70 17.64 -8.17
C LEU A 84 25.48 16.79 -6.92
N THR A 85 26.42 15.91 -6.58
CA THR A 85 26.41 15.15 -5.33
C THR A 85 27.03 15.97 -4.20
N ASP A 86 26.49 15.81 -2.99
CA ASP A 86 27.08 16.31 -1.75
C ASP A 86 27.40 15.11 -0.84
N GLY A 87 28.49 15.19 -0.08
CA GLY A 87 28.86 14.14 0.87
C GLY A 87 27.89 14.11 2.04
N PHE A 88 27.42 12.92 2.40
CA PHE A 88 26.62 12.71 3.59
C PHE A 88 27.55 12.64 4.82
N GLU A 89 27.49 13.64 5.69
CA GLU A 89 28.42 13.75 6.83
C GLU A 89 27.97 12.87 8.02
N SER A 90 26.73 13.03 8.49
CA SER A 90 26.17 12.22 9.57
C SER A 90 24.65 12.13 9.47
N LEU A 91 24.08 11.04 10.02
CA LEU A 91 22.66 10.92 10.29
C LEU A 91 22.46 10.99 11.81
N GLU A 92 21.86 12.07 12.27
CA GLU A 92 21.57 12.25 13.70
C GLU A 92 20.07 12.15 13.95
N ARG A 93 19.68 11.37 14.97
CA ARG A 93 18.28 11.27 15.39
C ARG A 93 17.90 12.53 16.17
N LEU A 94 17.19 13.44 15.52
CA LEU A 94 16.72 14.70 16.13
C LEU A 94 15.41 14.53 16.92
N GLY A 95 14.68 13.44 16.72
CA GLY A 95 13.39 13.17 17.35
C GLY A 95 12.45 12.42 16.41
N GLU A 96 11.21 12.21 16.86
CA GLU A 96 10.09 11.79 16.02
C GLU A 96 9.08 12.92 16.00
N GLU A 97 8.74 13.41 14.81
CA GLU A 97 7.73 14.44 14.58
C GLU A 97 6.69 13.87 13.61
N GLU A 98 5.42 14.23 13.80
CA GLU A 98 4.39 13.96 12.81
C GLU A 98 4.67 14.82 11.56
N VAL A 99 5.27 14.18 10.56
CA VAL A 99 5.41 14.78 9.24
C VAL A 99 4.15 14.54 8.43
N PHE A 100 3.57 15.61 7.89
CA PHE A 100 2.51 15.51 6.91
C PHE A 100 3.14 15.21 5.55
N ASP A 101 2.65 14.17 4.87
CA ASP A 101 2.96 13.96 3.46
C ASP A 101 2.49 15.17 2.64
N LEU A 102 3.35 15.61 1.73
CA LEU A 102 3.16 16.83 0.96
C LEU A 102 2.15 16.55 -0.16
N THR A 103 0.88 16.86 0.08
CA THR A 103 -0.16 16.84 -0.97
C THR A 103 -0.29 18.24 -1.56
N GLU A 104 0.09 18.42 -2.83
CA GLU A 104 -0.22 19.66 -3.54
C GLU A 104 -1.71 19.62 -3.95
N PRO A 105 -2.55 20.53 -3.44
CA PRO A 105 -4.00 20.38 -3.48
C PRO A 105 -4.64 20.60 -4.85
N ARG A 106 -3.90 21.03 -5.89
CA ARG A 106 -4.47 21.28 -7.23
C ARG A 106 -4.20 20.16 -8.23
N THR A 107 -3.00 19.61 -8.18
CA THR A 107 -2.45 18.72 -9.20
C THR A 107 -1.94 17.41 -8.61
N HIS A 108 -1.83 17.32 -7.28
CA HIS A 108 -1.22 16.19 -6.57
C HIS A 108 0.21 15.87 -7.03
N HIS A 109 0.87 16.82 -7.69
CA HIS A 109 2.26 16.72 -8.11
C HIS A 109 3.18 17.49 -7.17
N PHE A 110 4.37 16.96 -6.90
CA PHE A 110 5.43 17.74 -6.26
C PHE A 110 6.81 17.39 -6.81
N VAL A 111 7.77 18.30 -6.64
CA VAL A 111 9.14 18.10 -7.10
C VAL A 111 9.98 17.51 -5.97
N ALA A 112 10.39 16.26 -6.12
CA ALA A 112 11.31 15.57 -5.23
C ALA A 112 12.68 15.43 -5.91
N GLY A 113 13.71 16.10 -5.40
CA GLY A 113 15.07 15.99 -5.96
C GLY A 113 15.20 16.39 -7.43
N GLY A 114 14.33 17.27 -7.93
CA GLY A 114 14.29 17.69 -9.34
C GLY A 114 13.43 16.80 -10.25
N LEU A 115 12.80 15.75 -9.71
CA LEU A 115 11.85 14.89 -10.42
C LEU A 115 10.41 15.27 -10.07
N LEU A 116 9.52 15.26 -11.06
CA LEU A 116 8.07 15.40 -10.84
C LEU A 116 7.52 14.07 -10.32
N VAL A 117 6.86 14.07 -9.16
CA VAL A 117 6.30 12.88 -8.51
C VAL A 117 4.77 13.00 -8.43
N HIS A 118 4.06 11.88 -8.65
CA HIS A 118 2.60 11.74 -8.58
C HIS A 118 2.21 10.43 -7.88
N ASN A 119 0.98 10.34 -7.39
CA ASN A 119 0.40 9.22 -6.65
C ASN A 119 0.05 7.98 -7.52
N CYS A 120 -0.13 8.15 -8.83
CA CYS A 120 -0.30 7.07 -9.81
C CYS A 120 0.47 7.42 -11.09
N SER A 121 1.22 6.47 -11.66
CA SER A 121 2.21 6.75 -12.70
C SER A 121 1.77 6.34 -14.11
N GLU A 122 0.59 5.74 -14.28
CA GLU A 122 0.09 5.20 -15.55
C GLU A 122 -0.63 6.23 -16.41
N TYR A 123 -1.24 7.25 -15.79
CA TYR A 123 -2.07 8.22 -16.50
C TYR A 123 -1.31 9.54 -16.67
N MET A 124 -0.80 9.76 -17.89
CA MET A 124 -0.07 10.98 -18.25
C MET A 124 -0.82 11.70 -19.36
N PHE A 125 -1.75 12.55 -18.97
CA PHE A 125 -2.62 13.27 -19.89
C PHE A 125 -2.75 14.74 -19.49
N LEU A 126 -3.55 15.51 -20.24
CA LEU A 126 -3.81 16.92 -19.94
C LEU A 126 -4.43 17.08 -18.54
N ASP A 127 -4.08 18.18 -17.87
CA ASP A 127 -4.71 18.57 -16.61
C ASP A 127 -6.23 18.64 -16.76
N ASP A 128 -6.94 18.41 -15.65
CA ASP A 128 -8.39 18.39 -15.61
C ASP A 128 -8.98 17.40 -16.64
N SER A 129 -8.49 16.17 -16.67
CA SER A 129 -9.04 15.07 -17.48
C SER A 129 -9.34 13.85 -16.61
N ALA A 130 -10.31 13.03 -17.02
CA ALA A 130 -10.68 11.82 -16.29
C ALA A 130 -10.00 10.59 -16.88
N CYS A 131 -9.65 9.63 -16.03
CA CYS A 131 -9.10 8.35 -16.46
C CYS A 131 -10.20 7.28 -16.46
N ASN A 132 -10.60 6.77 -17.63
CA ASN A 132 -11.61 5.72 -17.75
C ASN A 132 -10.92 4.35 -17.84
N LEU A 133 -10.76 3.66 -16.70
CA LEU A 133 -9.91 2.48 -16.56
C LEU A 133 -10.65 1.15 -16.71
N ALA A 134 -10.01 0.18 -17.35
CA ALA A 134 -10.41 -1.22 -17.36
C ALA A 134 -9.17 -2.13 -17.46
N SER A 135 -9.29 -3.41 -17.10
CA SER A 135 -8.20 -4.38 -17.24
C SER A 135 -8.71 -5.76 -17.60
N LEU A 136 -8.04 -6.41 -18.54
CA LEU A 136 -8.31 -7.78 -18.96
C LEU A 136 -7.48 -8.78 -18.13
N ASN A 137 -8.06 -9.92 -17.76
CA ASN A 137 -7.29 -11.02 -17.17
C ASN A 137 -6.74 -11.92 -18.29
N LEU A 138 -5.42 -11.85 -18.54
CA LEU A 138 -4.78 -12.61 -19.61
C LEU A 138 -4.93 -14.13 -19.45
N MET A 139 -4.95 -14.65 -18.21
CA MET A 139 -5.09 -16.09 -17.94
C MET A 139 -6.49 -16.63 -18.24
N LYS A 140 -7.50 -15.76 -18.40
CA LYS A 140 -8.85 -16.16 -18.84
C LYS A 140 -9.01 -16.13 -20.36
N LEU A 141 -7.99 -15.66 -21.07
CA LEU A 141 -7.96 -15.50 -22.52
C LEU A 141 -6.95 -16.47 -23.15
N THR A 142 -6.62 -17.55 -22.45
CA THR A 142 -5.80 -18.64 -22.99
C THR A 142 -6.67 -19.76 -23.54
N ASN A 143 -6.22 -20.42 -24.60
CA ASN A 143 -6.82 -21.67 -25.09
C ASN A 143 -6.47 -22.86 -24.18
N ASP A 144 -6.98 -24.05 -24.54
CA ASP A 144 -6.77 -25.30 -23.80
C ASP A 144 -5.28 -25.73 -23.71
N GLN A 145 -4.44 -25.22 -24.62
CA GLN A 145 -3.00 -25.47 -24.65
C GLN A 145 -2.21 -24.48 -23.76
N GLY A 146 -2.89 -23.52 -23.12
CA GLY A 146 -2.28 -22.47 -22.32
C GLY A 146 -1.61 -21.36 -23.14
N GLU A 147 -1.85 -21.32 -24.45
CA GLU A 147 -1.44 -20.21 -25.31
C GLU A 147 -2.47 -19.09 -25.25
N LEU A 148 -2.07 -17.82 -25.47
CA LEU A 148 -3.04 -16.74 -25.59
C LEU A 148 -3.93 -16.97 -26.82
N ASP A 149 -5.24 -17.00 -26.63
CA ASP A 149 -6.20 -16.99 -27.72
C ASP A 149 -6.30 -15.57 -28.27
N VAL A 150 -5.58 -15.33 -29.36
CA VAL A 150 -5.49 -14.02 -30.03
C VAL A 150 -6.87 -13.52 -30.47
N ALA A 151 -7.75 -14.41 -30.95
CA ALA A 151 -9.07 -14.02 -31.42
C ALA A 151 -9.98 -13.61 -30.25
N ALA A 152 -9.99 -14.40 -29.18
CA ALA A 152 -10.70 -14.05 -27.95
C ALA A 152 -10.15 -12.75 -27.33
N TYR A 153 -8.83 -12.55 -27.38
CA TYR A 153 -8.21 -11.34 -26.87
C TYR A 153 -8.61 -10.09 -27.66
N LYS A 154 -8.55 -10.13 -29.00
CA LYS A 154 -9.03 -9.04 -29.87
C LYS A 154 -10.49 -8.72 -29.58
N ARG A 155 -11.34 -9.74 -29.43
CA ARG A 155 -12.77 -9.55 -29.12
C ARG A 155 -13.02 -8.93 -27.74
N ALA A 156 -12.22 -9.31 -26.73
CA ALA A 156 -12.28 -8.73 -25.40
C ALA A 156 -11.86 -7.25 -25.41
N ILE A 157 -10.83 -6.90 -26.20
CA ILE A 157 -10.40 -5.52 -26.41
C ILE A 157 -11.53 -4.70 -27.04
N GLU A 158 -12.11 -5.15 -28.15
CA GLU A 158 -13.22 -4.47 -28.84
C GLU A 158 -14.39 -4.18 -27.89
N THR A 159 -14.83 -5.22 -27.18
CA THR A 159 -15.97 -5.13 -26.26
C THR A 159 -15.70 -4.14 -25.14
N THR A 160 -14.48 -4.14 -24.60
CA THR A 160 -14.12 -3.28 -23.47
C THR A 160 -13.92 -1.84 -23.90
N ILE A 161 -13.27 -1.60 -25.04
CA ILE A 161 -13.11 -0.25 -25.60
C ILE A 161 -14.47 0.36 -25.92
N LEU A 162 -15.37 -0.41 -26.54
CA LEU A 162 -16.73 0.05 -26.80
C LEU A 162 -17.47 0.40 -25.51
N ALA A 163 -17.36 -0.44 -24.47
CA ALA A 163 -17.97 -0.16 -23.17
C ALA A 163 -17.39 1.11 -22.52
N GLN A 164 -16.06 1.28 -22.54
CA GLN A 164 -15.40 2.49 -22.04
C GLN A 164 -15.83 3.74 -22.81
N GLU A 165 -15.96 3.66 -24.14
CA GLU A 165 -16.45 4.75 -24.97
C GLU A 165 -17.87 5.18 -24.61
N ILE A 166 -18.76 4.21 -24.36
CA ILE A 166 -20.15 4.49 -23.92
C ILE A 166 -20.15 5.15 -22.54
N ILE A 167 -19.26 4.74 -21.64
CA ILE A 167 -19.20 5.25 -20.27
C ILE A 167 -18.77 6.72 -20.24
N VAL A 168 -17.89 7.17 -21.13
CA VAL A 168 -17.42 8.58 -21.17
C VAL A 168 -18.60 9.56 -21.22
N ASP A 169 -19.63 9.29 -22.03
CA ASP A 169 -20.76 10.22 -22.13
C ASP A 169 -21.79 10.09 -20.99
N ASN A 170 -21.82 8.92 -20.32
CA ASN A 170 -22.74 8.65 -19.21
C ASN A 170 -22.11 8.94 -17.83
N ALA A 171 -20.82 9.24 -17.77
CA ALA A 171 -20.10 9.51 -16.54
C ALA A 171 -20.51 10.87 -15.94
N SER A 172 -20.55 10.93 -14.61
CA SER A 172 -20.69 12.18 -13.87
C SER A 172 -19.31 12.72 -13.51
N TYR A 173 -18.99 13.92 -14.00
CA TYR A 173 -17.68 14.53 -13.79
C TYR A 173 -17.72 15.57 -12.67
N PRO A 174 -16.69 15.63 -11.80
CA PRO A 174 -16.70 16.50 -10.61
C PRO A 174 -16.56 17.98 -10.95
N THR A 175 -16.03 18.33 -12.13
CA THR A 175 -15.92 19.71 -12.60
C THR A 175 -16.28 19.83 -14.07
N ALA A 176 -16.77 21.01 -14.49
CA ALA A 176 -17.09 21.29 -15.88
C ALA A 176 -15.87 21.23 -16.81
N ARG A 177 -14.66 21.51 -16.30
CA ARG A 177 -13.41 21.39 -17.06
C ARG A 177 -13.09 19.93 -17.35
N ILE A 178 -13.19 19.07 -16.33
CA ILE A 178 -13.01 17.61 -16.48
C ILE A 178 -14.05 17.03 -17.44
N ALA A 179 -15.32 17.44 -17.32
CA ALA A 179 -16.36 17.00 -18.24
C ALA A 179 -16.02 17.35 -19.69
N ARG A 180 -15.71 18.62 -19.96
CA ARG A 180 -15.36 19.10 -21.29
C ARG A 180 -14.17 18.33 -21.88
N ASN A 181 -13.07 18.25 -21.14
CA ASN A 181 -11.88 17.54 -21.60
C ASN A 181 -12.15 16.03 -21.83
N SER A 182 -12.99 15.41 -21.00
CA SER A 182 -13.33 13.99 -21.17
C SER A 182 -14.15 13.75 -22.44
N HIS A 183 -15.11 14.62 -22.77
CA HIS A 183 -15.83 14.53 -24.06
C HIS A 183 -14.96 14.91 -25.26
N ASP A 184 -14.11 15.94 -25.12
CA ASP A 184 -13.26 16.47 -26.19
C ASP A 184 -12.12 15.52 -26.56
N TYR A 185 -11.52 14.83 -25.59
CA TYR A 185 -10.33 14.00 -25.83
C TYR A 185 -10.59 12.50 -25.67
N ARG A 186 -11.73 12.13 -25.06
CA ARG A 186 -12.13 10.74 -24.79
C ARG A 186 -10.98 9.86 -24.26
N PRO A 187 -10.34 10.27 -23.14
CA PRO A 187 -9.22 9.54 -22.57
C PRO A 187 -9.68 8.21 -21.98
N LEU A 188 -9.24 7.10 -22.57
CA LEU A 188 -9.45 5.75 -22.06
C LEU A 188 -8.16 5.20 -21.46
N GLY A 189 -8.29 4.12 -20.72
CA GLY A 189 -7.18 3.38 -20.14
C GLY A 189 -7.50 1.90 -20.03
N LEU A 190 -7.49 1.19 -21.16
CA LEU A 190 -7.52 -0.26 -21.15
C LEU A 190 -6.12 -0.83 -20.88
N GLY A 191 -6.03 -1.72 -19.90
CA GLY A 191 -4.83 -2.49 -19.58
C GLY A 191 -5.12 -3.98 -19.45
N TYR A 192 -4.20 -4.70 -18.81
CA TYR A 192 -4.38 -6.11 -18.47
C TYR A 192 -3.64 -6.45 -17.17
N ALA A 193 -3.99 -7.58 -16.57
CA ALA A 193 -3.30 -8.18 -15.43
C ALA A 193 -2.75 -9.56 -15.78
N ASN A 194 -2.08 -10.22 -14.83
CA ASN A 194 -1.64 -11.62 -14.93
C ASN A 194 -0.52 -11.90 -15.95
N LEU A 195 0.27 -10.90 -16.38
CA LEU A 195 1.38 -11.15 -17.31
C LEU A 195 2.42 -12.11 -16.73
N GLY A 196 2.83 -11.91 -15.47
CA GLY A 196 3.81 -12.77 -14.81
C GLY A 196 3.36 -14.22 -14.72
N ALA A 197 2.08 -14.45 -14.36
CA ALA A 197 1.48 -15.78 -14.34
C ALA A 197 1.44 -16.40 -15.75
N LEU A 198 1.06 -15.63 -16.77
CA LEU A 198 1.03 -16.12 -18.15
C LEU A 198 2.43 -16.55 -18.62
N LEU A 199 3.44 -15.71 -18.42
CA LEU A 199 4.82 -16.04 -18.81
C LEU A 199 5.32 -17.29 -18.09
N MET A 200 5.12 -17.37 -16.77
CA MET A 200 5.51 -18.55 -15.99
C MET A 200 4.78 -19.81 -16.48
N SER A 201 3.46 -19.75 -16.73
CA SER A 201 2.67 -20.89 -17.21
C SER A 201 3.16 -21.43 -18.57
N ARG A 202 3.73 -20.55 -19.40
CA ARG A 202 4.36 -20.91 -20.68
C ARG A 202 5.77 -21.48 -20.55
N GLY A 203 6.34 -21.51 -19.35
CA GLY A 203 7.74 -21.87 -19.15
C GLY A 203 8.71 -20.77 -19.57
N LEU A 204 8.27 -19.51 -19.67
CA LEU A 204 9.13 -18.37 -20.00
C LEU A 204 9.56 -17.65 -18.73
N ALA A 205 10.87 -17.46 -18.55
CA ALA A 205 11.41 -16.62 -17.50
C ALA A 205 10.98 -15.17 -17.72
N TYR A 206 10.51 -14.51 -16.65
CA TYR A 206 10.07 -13.11 -16.72
C TYR A 206 11.20 -12.19 -17.20
N ASP A 207 12.42 -12.37 -16.67
CA ASP A 207 13.62 -11.64 -17.14
C ASP A 207 14.36 -12.42 -18.24
N SER A 208 13.68 -12.67 -19.36
CA SER A 208 14.29 -13.22 -20.57
C SER A 208 13.90 -12.41 -21.80
N ASP A 209 14.69 -12.52 -22.87
CA ASP A 209 14.35 -11.87 -24.15
C ASP A 209 13.03 -12.42 -24.69
N ALA A 210 12.83 -13.74 -24.65
CA ALA A 210 11.57 -14.34 -25.07
C ALA A 210 10.36 -13.90 -24.23
N GLY A 211 10.51 -13.77 -22.90
CA GLY A 211 9.46 -13.24 -22.03
C GLY A 211 9.11 -11.78 -22.36
N ARG A 212 10.12 -10.96 -22.66
CA ARG A 212 9.95 -9.56 -23.07
C ARG A 212 9.31 -9.42 -24.44
N ASP A 213 9.73 -10.22 -25.42
CA ASP A 213 9.17 -10.22 -26.77
C ASP A 213 7.69 -10.64 -26.75
N TYR A 214 7.36 -11.66 -25.95
CA TYR A 214 5.98 -12.11 -25.76
C TYR A 214 5.12 -11.02 -25.10
N ALA A 215 5.63 -10.37 -24.03
CA ALA A 215 4.95 -9.24 -23.41
C ALA A 215 4.76 -8.05 -24.36
N GLY A 216 5.78 -7.74 -25.16
CA GLY A 216 5.73 -6.73 -26.22
C GLY A 216 4.65 -7.04 -27.25
N ALA A 217 4.58 -8.28 -27.73
CA ALA A 217 3.59 -8.70 -28.73
C ALA A 217 2.14 -8.62 -28.20
N ILE A 218 1.89 -9.09 -26.97
CA ILE A 218 0.58 -8.93 -26.32
C ILE A 218 0.18 -7.46 -26.23
N THR A 219 1.11 -6.62 -25.79
CA THR A 219 0.85 -5.18 -25.62
C THR A 219 0.67 -4.47 -26.96
N ALA A 220 1.38 -4.90 -28.00
CA ALA A 220 1.19 -4.40 -29.35
C ALA A 220 -0.21 -4.70 -29.89
N VAL A 221 -0.74 -5.91 -29.67
CA VAL A 221 -2.12 -6.26 -30.00
C VAL A 221 -3.10 -5.41 -29.20
N LEU A 222 -2.91 -5.27 -27.88
CA LEU A 222 -3.78 -4.48 -27.00
C LEU A 222 -4.06 -3.10 -27.58
N THR A 223 -3.00 -2.33 -27.83
CA THR A 223 -3.15 -0.92 -28.17
C THR A 223 -3.37 -0.70 -29.65
N GLY A 224 -2.73 -1.48 -30.52
CA GLY A 224 -3.00 -1.42 -31.96
C GLY A 224 -4.47 -1.68 -32.22
N HIS A 225 -5.02 -2.76 -31.65
CA HIS A 225 -6.42 -3.14 -31.85
C HIS A 225 -7.39 -2.19 -31.15
N ALA A 226 -7.04 -1.62 -30.00
CA ALA A 226 -7.86 -0.58 -29.37
C ALA A 226 -8.03 0.66 -30.26
N TYR A 227 -7.01 1.04 -31.04
CA TYR A 227 -7.12 2.14 -32.00
C TYR A 227 -7.87 1.75 -33.29
N VAL A 228 -7.99 0.45 -33.59
CA VAL A 228 -8.86 -0.05 -34.67
C VAL A 228 -10.35 0.15 -34.32
N GLU A 229 -10.72 0.32 -33.05
CA GLU A 229 -12.13 0.56 -32.68
C GLU A 229 -12.44 2.04 -32.42
N SER A 230 -11.46 2.91 -32.63
CA SER A 230 -11.49 4.31 -32.21
C SER A 230 -11.67 5.27 -33.40
N PHE A 231 -12.86 5.29 -34.04
CA PHE A 231 -13.11 6.12 -35.23
C PHE A 231 -14.18 7.20 -35.05
N ASN A 232 -14.25 8.13 -36.02
CA ASN A 232 -14.96 9.42 -35.99
C ASN A 232 -14.19 10.53 -35.23
N GLY A 233 -12.88 10.55 -35.44
CA GLY A 233 -11.90 11.40 -34.74
C GLY A 233 -11.57 12.73 -35.40
N TYR A 234 -10.94 13.62 -34.64
CA TYR A 234 -10.71 15.03 -34.97
C TYR A 234 -9.77 15.26 -36.18
N GLU A 235 -10.28 15.87 -37.26
CA GLU A 235 -9.51 16.32 -38.44
C GLU A 235 -8.25 17.10 -38.05
N LYS A 236 -8.34 17.99 -37.05
CA LYS A 236 -7.23 18.86 -36.60
C LYS A 236 -5.97 18.11 -36.15
N ASN A 237 -6.10 16.91 -35.59
CA ASN A 237 -4.97 16.15 -35.06
C ASN A 237 -4.66 14.89 -35.87
N ARG A 238 -5.29 14.70 -37.04
CA ARG A 238 -5.15 13.50 -37.84
C ARG A 238 -3.69 13.21 -38.22
N GLU A 239 -2.97 14.18 -38.81
CA GLU A 239 -1.59 13.95 -39.22
C GLU A 239 -0.62 13.72 -38.04
N PRO A 240 -0.60 14.53 -36.97
CA PRO A 240 0.27 14.26 -35.83
C PRO A 240 -0.04 12.93 -35.15
N PHE A 241 -1.31 12.55 -35.04
CA PHE A 241 -1.70 11.29 -34.41
C PHE A 241 -1.31 10.09 -35.27
N LEU A 242 -1.46 10.16 -36.59
CA LEU A 242 -0.98 9.10 -37.50
C LEU A 242 0.53 8.91 -37.43
N ARG A 243 1.31 9.98 -37.20
CA ARG A 243 2.75 9.84 -36.91
C ARG A 243 3.00 9.08 -35.61
N VAL A 244 2.18 9.27 -34.59
CA VAL A 244 2.26 8.52 -33.32
C VAL A 244 1.92 7.05 -33.53
N ILE A 245 0.83 6.73 -34.26
CA ILE A 245 0.47 5.36 -34.63
C ILE A 245 1.62 4.67 -35.39
N LYS A 246 2.21 5.35 -36.38
CA LYS A 246 3.35 4.82 -37.13
C LYS A 246 4.58 4.57 -36.24
N LYS A 247 4.85 5.45 -35.26
CA LYS A 247 5.94 5.26 -34.30
C LYS A 247 5.71 4.02 -33.43
N HIS A 248 4.51 3.85 -32.88
CA HIS A 248 4.17 2.65 -32.12
C HIS A 248 4.30 1.39 -32.99
N GLY A 249 3.67 1.37 -34.18
CA GLY A 249 3.74 0.24 -35.10
C GLY A 249 5.16 -0.13 -35.54
N SER A 250 6.06 0.86 -35.70
CA SER A 250 7.47 0.59 -36.05
C SER A 250 8.23 -0.21 -34.99
N HIS A 251 7.75 -0.22 -33.73
CA HIS A 251 8.38 -1.01 -32.67
C HIS A 251 8.05 -2.51 -32.76
N VAL A 252 7.00 -2.91 -33.50
CA VAL A 252 6.68 -4.34 -33.71
C VAL A 252 7.85 -5.06 -34.39
N ALA A 253 8.56 -4.37 -35.30
CA ALA A 253 9.73 -4.92 -35.97
C ALA A 253 10.93 -5.18 -35.03
N LYS A 254 10.89 -4.70 -33.79
CA LYS A 254 11.91 -4.96 -32.76
C LYS A 254 11.61 -6.20 -31.92
N ILE A 255 10.42 -6.79 -32.06
CA ILE A 255 10.06 -8.07 -31.42
C ILE A 255 10.68 -9.20 -32.24
N GLU A 256 11.44 -10.07 -31.60
CA GLU A 256 12.03 -11.24 -32.26
C GLU A 256 10.93 -12.27 -32.57
N ALA A 257 10.68 -12.50 -33.85
CA ALA A 257 9.60 -13.37 -34.31
C ALA A 257 9.82 -14.84 -33.89
N ALA A 258 11.07 -15.27 -33.71
CA ALA A 258 11.38 -16.62 -33.23
C ALA A 258 10.98 -16.86 -31.76
N HIS A 259 10.79 -15.80 -30.97
CA HIS A 259 10.45 -15.90 -29.56
C HIS A 259 8.94 -15.96 -29.27
N VAL A 260 8.10 -15.67 -30.25
CA VAL A 260 6.66 -15.54 -30.09
C VAL A 260 5.89 -16.42 -31.06
N PRO A 261 4.69 -16.93 -30.70
CA PRO A 261 3.81 -17.60 -31.64
C PRO A 261 3.55 -16.74 -32.87
N LEU A 262 3.57 -17.38 -34.04
CA LEU A 262 3.49 -16.68 -35.33
C LEU A 262 2.17 -15.91 -35.50
N ASP A 263 1.06 -16.47 -35.02
CA ASP A 263 -0.26 -15.86 -35.02
C ASP A 263 -0.31 -14.60 -34.14
N LEU A 264 0.30 -14.64 -32.95
CA LEU A 264 0.42 -13.48 -32.07
C LEU A 264 1.28 -12.37 -32.71
N TYR A 265 2.43 -12.73 -33.30
CA TYR A 265 3.29 -11.77 -33.99
C TYR A 265 2.58 -11.11 -35.19
N GLN A 266 1.89 -11.90 -36.00
CA GLN A 266 1.10 -11.40 -37.13
C GLN A 266 -0.01 -10.47 -36.64
N ALA A 267 -0.76 -10.87 -35.60
CA ALA A 267 -1.80 -10.02 -35.04
C ALA A 267 -1.25 -8.70 -34.49
N ALA A 268 -0.07 -8.70 -33.86
CA ALA A 268 0.58 -7.48 -33.40
C ALA A 268 0.88 -6.53 -34.57
N ARG A 269 1.45 -7.05 -35.65
CA ARG A 269 1.77 -6.27 -36.85
C ARG A 269 0.50 -5.75 -37.53
N ASP A 270 -0.48 -6.62 -37.71
CA ASP A 270 -1.69 -6.33 -38.47
C ASP A 270 -2.55 -5.30 -37.70
N ALA A 271 -2.63 -5.39 -36.37
CA ALA A 271 -3.32 -4.40 -35.54
C ALA A 271 -2.82 -2.96 -35.75
N TRP A 272 -1.50 -2.74 -35.85
CA TRP A 272 -0.96 -1.40 -36.09
C TRP A 272 -1.11 -0.94 -37.55
N ASN A 273 -1.04 -1.86 -38.52
CA ASN A 273 -1.30 -1.54 -39.92
C ASN A 273 -2.76 -1.16 -40.15
N GLU A 274 -3.69 -1.88 -39.53
CA GLU A 274 -5.13 -1.60 -39.55
C GLU A 274 -5.42 -0.27 -38.84
N ALA A 275 -4.85 -0.04 -37.66
CA ALA A 275 -5.01 1.23 -36.93
C ALA A 275 -4.54 2.43 -37.76
N TYR A 276 -3.43 2.30 -38.49
CA TYR A 276 -2.95 3.34 -39.39
C TYR A 276 -3.89 3.55 -40.59
N THR A 277 -4.25 2.46 -41.28
CA THR A 277 -5.09 2.52 -42.49
C THR A 277 -6.47 3.09 -42.19
N MET A 278 -7.07 2.63 -41.10
CA MET A 278 -8.40 3.09 -40.70
C MET A 278 -8.34 4.48 -40.07
N GLY A 279 -7.33 4.78 -39.27
CA GLY A 279 -7.11 6.13 -38.75
C GLY A 279 -6.84 7.15 -39.87
N GLU A 280 -6.17 6.74 -40.95
CA GLU A 280 -6.01 7.56 -42.14
C GLU A 280 -7.38 7.79 -42.76
N LYS A 281 -8.21 6.77 -42.99
CA LYS A 281 -9.51 6.94 -43.64
C LYS A 281 -10.56 7.68 -42.80
N HIS A 282 -10.58 7.49 -41.48
CA HIS A 282 -11.70 7.88 -40.61
C HIS A 282 -11.32 8.82 -39.45
N GLY A 283 -10.03 9.10 -39.25
CA GLY A 283 -9.53 9.80 -38.06
C GLY A 283 -9.62 8.94 -36.79
N ILE A 284 -8.85 9.29 -35.76
CA ILE A 284 -8.82 8.54 -34.50
C ILE A 284 -9.52 9.31 -33.38
N ARG A 285 -10.46 8.64 -32.70
CA ARG A 285 -11.41 9.25 -31.76
C ARG A 285 -10.82 9.50 -30.38
N ASN A 286 -10.09 8.53 -29.85
CA ASN A 286 -9.56 8.54 -28.49
C ASN A 286 -8.12 9.07 -28.49
N ALA A 287 -7.88 10.13 -27.73
CA ALA A 287 -6.53 10.69 -27.61
C ALA A 287 -5.58 9.77 -26.81
N GLN A 288 -6.13 8.94 -25.94
CA GLN A 288 -5.45 7.85 -25.23
C GLN A 288 -6.39 6.65 -25.16
N ALA A 289 -5.91 5.45 -25.47
CA ALA A 289 -6.72 4.24 -25.45
C ALA A 289 -6.33 3.26 -24.32
N THR A 290 -5.04 3.22 -23.98
CA THR A 290 -4.44 2.16 -23.15
C THR A 290 -3.47 2.72 -22.12
N VAL A 291 -3.48 2.11 -20.93
CA VAL A 291 -2.55 2.30 -19.81
C VAL A 291 -2.40 0.97 -19.05
N ILE A 292 -1.28 0.75 -18.36
CA ILE A 292 -1.19 -0.36 -17.40
C ILE A 292 -1.35 0.22 -15.99
N ALA A 293 -2.57 0.22 -15.48
CA ALA A 293 -2.91 0.72 -14.14
C ALA A 293 -2.59 -0.30 -13.03
N PRO A 294 -2.51 0.15 -11.76
CA PRO A 294 -2.53 -0.75 -10.62
C PRO A 294 -3.82 -1.55 -10.62
N THR A 295 -3.70 -2.87 -10.55
CA THR A 295 -4.87 -3.76 -10.55
C THR A 295 -5.15 -4.34 -9.16
N GLY A 296 -4.59 -3.79 -8.08
CA GLY A 296 -4.64 -4.36 -6.72
C GLY A 296 -5.98 -4.98 -6.31
N THR A 297 -7.04 -4.17 -6.19
CA THR A 297 -8.37 -4.66 -5.76
C THR A 297 -9.03 -5.55 -6.82
N ILE A 298 -9.02 -5.13 -8.08
CA ILE A 298 -9.72 -5.84 -9.17
C ILE A 298 -9.04 -7.15 -9.55
N ALA A 299 -7.73 -7.27 -9.37
CA ALA A 299 -6.96 -8.50 -9.59
C ALA A 299 -7.45 -9.60 -8.66
N PHE A 300 -7.74 -9.29 -7.39
CA PHE A 300 -8.36 -10.27 -6.50
C PHE A 300 -9.77 -10.67 -6.95
N MET A 301 -10.58 -9.71 -7.42
CA MET A 301 -11.93 -9.99 -7.93
C MET A 301 -11.92 -10.82 -9.23
N MET A 302 -10.88 -10.67 -10.05
CA MET A 302 -10.72 -11.41 -11.31
C MET A 302 -9.95 -12.72 -11.16
N ASP A 303 -9.62 -13.16 -9.93
CA ASP A 303 -8.74 -14.30 -9.64
C ASP A 303 -7.39 -14.22 -10.38
N CYS A 304 -6.71 -13.08 -10.27
CA CYS A 304 -5.36 -12.90 -10.78
C CYS A 304 -4.29 -13.31 -9.76
N ASP A 305 -3.29 -14.05 -10.23
CA ASP A 305 -2.08 -14.40 -9.47
C ASP A 305 -1.08 -13.24 -9.43
N THR A 306 -1.00 -12.45 -10.52
CA THR A 306 -0.13 -11.27 -10.62
C THR A 306 -0.89 -10.04 -11.11
N THR A 307 -0.48 -8.85 -10.64
CA THR A 307 -1.13 -7.58 -10.97
C THR A 307 -0.48 -6.92 -12.18
N GLY A 308 -1.27 -6.42 -13.12
CA GLY A 308 -0.72 -5.66 -14.25
C GLY A 308 0.31 -6.47 -15.06
N ILE A 309 1.48 -5.84 -15.26
CA ILE A 309 2.67 -6.49 -15.81
C ILE A 309 3.65 -7.01 -14.72
N GLU A 310 3.25 -7.08 -13.44
CA GLU A 310 4.12 -7.57 -12.36
C GLU A 310 4.45 -9.07 -12.53
N PRO A 311 5.68 -9.50 -12.16
CA PRO A 311 5.94 -10.91 -11.88
C PRO A 311 5.21 -11.31 -10.60
N ASP A 312 5.24 -12.60 -10.28
CA ASP A 312 4.77 -12.99 -8.96
C ASP A 312 5.71 -12.46 -7.87
N ILE A 313 5.14 -12.10 -6.72
CA ILE A 313 5.84 -11.61 -5.53
C ILE A 313 6.72 -12.72 -4.95
N ALA A 314 6.18 -13.94 -4.82
CA ALA A 314 6.87 -15.13 -4.33
C ALA A 314 6.06 -16.40 -4.66
N LEU A 315 6.73 -17.55 -4.77
CA LEU A 315 6.06 -18.85 -4.98
C LEU A 315 5.26 -19.31 -3.76
N VAL A 316 5.72 -18.93 -2.57
CA VAL A 316 5.04 -19.19 -1.29
C VAL A 316 4.80 -17.84 -0.62
N LYS A 317 3.53 -17.55 -0.34
CA LYS A 317 3.10 -16.27 0.25
C LYS A 317 2.39 -16.52 1.56
N TYR A 318 2.60 -15.64 2.52
CA TYR A 318 1.82 -15.65 3.76
C TYR A 318 0.86 -14.46 3.80
N LYS A 319 -0.42 -14.75 3.94
CA LYS A 319 -1.47 -13.76 4.13
C LYS A 319 -1.86 -13.71 5.61
N ARG A 320 -1.67 -12.54 6.23
CA ARG A 320 -2.11 -12.30 7.61
C ARG A 320 -3.63 -12.18 7.65
N LEU A 321 -4.28 -12.98 8.50
CA LEU A 321 -5.74 -12.94 8.66
C LEU A 321 -6.14 -11.86 9.67
N VAL A 322 -7.32 -11.29 9.47
CA VAL A 322 -7.88 -10.17 10.27
C VAL A 322 -8.11 -10.55 11.74
N GLY A 323 -8.16 -11.84 12.06
CA GLY A 323 -8.30 -12.38 13.43
C GLY A 323 -6.99 -12.88 14.06
N GLY A 324 -5.83 -12.61 13.45
CA GLY A 324 -4.58 -13.28 13.80
C GLY A 324 -4.43 -14.62 13.09
N GLY A 325 -3.18 -15.10 12.99
CA GLY A 325 -2.82 -16.26 12.17
C GLY A 325 -2.40 -15.89 10.73
N MET A 326 -1.77 -16.85 10.05
CA MET A 326 -1.20 -16.71 8.71
C MET A 326 -1.74 -17.83 7.82
N LEU A 327 -2.29 -17.48 6.66
CA LEU A 327 -2.61 -18.44 5.61
C LEU A 327 -1.42 -18.54 4.66
N LYS A 328 -0.89 -19.76 4.50
CA LYS A 328 0.12 -20.05 3.49
C LYS A 328 -0.56 -20.30 2.14
N ILE A 329 -0.09 -19.62 1.10
CA ILE A 329 -0.60 -19.72 -0.26
C ILE A 329 0.56 -20.16 -1.14
N VAL A 330 0.43 -21.33 -1.76
CA VAL A 330 1.37 -21.85 -2.76
C VAL A 330 0.87 -21.46 -4.16
N ASN A 331 1.77 -20.94 -4.99
CA ASN A 331 1.48 -20.48 -6.35
C ASN A 331 0.87 -21.61 -7.20
N GLN A 332 -0.27 -21.32 -7.85
CA GLN A 332 -1.04 -22.27 -8.66
C GLN A 332 -0.60 -22.35 -10.12
N THR A 333 0.34 -21.51 -10.53
CA THR A 333 0.92 -21.46 -11.87
C THR A 333 2.13 -22.41 -12.01
N VAL A 334 2.86 -22.71 -10.93
CA VAL A 334 4.00 -23.66 -10.93
C VAL A 334 3.66 -25.02 -11.57
N PRO A 335 2.54 -25.69 -11.26
CA PRO A 335 2.22 -26.99 -11.86
C PRO A 335 2.06 -26.90 -13.40
N LYS A 336 1.47 -25.81 -13.89
CA LYS A 336 1.26 -25.56 -15.32
C LYS A 336 2.60 -25.36 -16.02
N ALA A 337 3.47 -24.54 -15.44
CA ALA A 337 4.81 -24.27 -15.93
C ALA A 337 5.65 -25.55 -16.03
N LEU A 338 5.67 -26.37 -14.97
CA LEU A 338 6.41 -27.64 -14.97
C LEU A 338 5.85 -28.63 -16.02
N SER A 339 4.53 -28.73 -16.14
CA SER A 339 3.91 -29.58 -17.17
C SER A 339 4.32 -29.11 -18.58
N ARG A 340 4.36 -27.78 -18.80
CA ARG A 340 4.77 -27.17 -20.06
C ARG A 340 6.25 -27.41 -20.39
N LEU A 341 7.10 -27.44 -19.36
CA LEU A 341 8.53 -27.77 -19.47
C LEU A 341 8.80 -29.28 -19.62
N GLY A 342 7.76 -30.12 -19.69
CA GLY A 342 7.87 -31.56 -19.97
C GLY A 342 8.05 -32.44 -18.73
N TYR A 343 7.78 -31.93 -17.53
CA TYR A 343 7.79 -32.73 -16.30
C TYR A 343 6.52 -33.58 -16.19
N SER A 344 6.67 -34.86 -15.89
CA SER A 344 5.55 -35.78 -15.63
C SER A 344 4.79 -35.39 -14.36
N GLU A 345 3.50 -35.72 -14.27
CA GLU A 345 2.64 -35.43 -13.11
C GLU A 345 3.26 -35.82 -11.76
N GLN A 346 3.95 -36.97 -11.69
CA GLN A 346 4.65 -37.40 -10.47
C GLN A 346 5.75 -36.41 -10.06
N LYS A 347 6.65 -36.05 -10.98
CA LYS A 347 7.71 -35.06 -10.74
C LYS A 347 7.14 -33.69 -10.37
N VAL A 348 6.04 -33.28 -11.01
CA VAL A 348 5.34 -32.03 -10.66
C VAL A 348 4.91 -32.07 -9.20
N LYS A 349 4.27 -33.16 -8.77
CA LYS A 349 3.83 -33.34 -7.38
C LYS A 349 5.01 -33.28 -6.39
N GLU A 350 6.10 -33.99 -6.68
CA GLU A 350 7.31 -34.01 -5.84
C GLU A 350 7.96 -32.61 -5.72
N VAL A 351 7.98 -31.82 -6.80
CA VAL A 351 8.47 -30.43 -6.77
C VAL A 351 7.55 -29.53 -5.94
N LEU A 352 6.22 -29.70 -6.04
CA LEU A 352 5.26 -28.92 -5.24
C LEU A 352 5.34 -29.25 -3.75
N GLU A 353 5.49 -30.53 -3.40
CA GLU A 353 5.75 -30.98 -2.02
C GLU A 353 7.04 -30.36 -1.49
N TYR A 354 8.11 -30.36 -2.30
CA TYR A 354 9.37 -29.71 -1.93
C TYR A 354 9.21 -28.20 -1.69
N ILE A 355 8.50 -27.48 -2.56
CA ILE A 355 8.24 -26.03 -2.39
C ILE A 355 7.45 -25.77 -1.11
N ASP A 356 6.45 -26.61 -0.82
CA ASP A 356 5.67 -26.48 0.41
C ASP A 356 6.57 -26.71 1.64
N GLU A 357 7.41 -27.73 1.65
CA GLU A 357 8.27 -28.03 2.81
C GLU A 357 9.43 -27.04 3.00
N ASN A 358 10.05 -26.61 1.90
CA ASN A 358 11.32 -25.88 1.91
C ASN A 358 11.17 -24.39 1.67
N GLU A 359 9.98 -23.91 1.31
CA GLU A 359 9.68 -22.49 1.04
C GLU A 359 10.56 -21.90 -0.08
N THR A 360 11.11 -22.75 -0.94
CA THR A 360 11.90 -22.41 -2.12
C THR A 360 11.77 -23.54 -3.15
N ILE A 361 11.96 -23.20 -4.42
CA ILE A 361 12.06 -24.19 -5.49
C ILE A 361 13.53 -24.60 -5.76
N GLU A 362 14.49 -23.84 -5.24
CA GLU A 362 15.92 -24.13 -5.39
C GLU A 362 16.26 -25.47 -4.70
N GLY A 363 16.88 -26.38 -5.45
CA GLY A 363 17.20 -27.73 -4.98
C GLY A 363 16.04 -28.73 -5.04
N ALA A 364 14.89 -28.36 -5.61
CA ALA A 364 13.78 -29.29 -5.78
C ALA A 364 14.19 -30.53 -6.60
N PRO A 365 13.73 -31.72 -6.24
CA PRO A 365 14.13 -32.95 -6.91
C PRO A 365 13.71 -32.92 -8.38
N HIS A 366 14.57 -33.49 -9.24
CA HIS A 366 14.37 -33.59 -10.69
C HIS A 366 14.37 -32.28 -11.49
N LEU A 367 14.26 -31.12 -10.83
CA LEU A 367 14.24 -29.82 -11.49
C LEU A 367 15.64 -29.47 -12.00
N GLY A 368 15.78 -29.26 -13.31
CA GLY A 368 17.03 -28.82 -13.90
C GLY A 368 17.30 -27.32 -13.68
N ASP A 369 18.56 -26.96 -13.43
CA ASP A 369 18.98 -25.58 -13.16
C ASP A 369 18.59 -24.59 -14.27
N ALA A 370 18.58 -25.05 -15.53
CA ALA A 370 18.18 -24.24 -16.69
C ALA A 370 16.71 -23.77 -16.62
N HIS A 371 15.87 -24.45 -15.86
CA HIS A 371 14.44 -24.11 -15.70
C HIS A 371 14.18 -23.21 -14.49
N LEU A 372 15.14 -23.00 -13.59
CA LEU A 372 14.94 -22.22 -12.36
C LEU A 372 14.49 -20.79 -12.63
N SER A 373 15.01 -20.15 -13.67
CA SER A 373 14.70 -18.75 -14.00
C SER A 373 13.23 -18.52 -14.37
N VAL A 374 12.50 -19.56 -14.77
CA VAL A 374 11.04 -19.51 -15.00
C VAL A 374 10.28 -19.17 -13.73
N PHE A 375 10.82 -19.56 -12.58
CA PHE A 375 10.18 -19.46 -11.27
C PHE A 375 10.73 -18.31 -10.42
N ASP A 376 11.66 -17.51 -10.94
CA ASP A 376 12.18 -16.34 -10.25
C ASP A 376 11.04 -15.32 -10.01
N CYS A 377 10.87 -14.91 -8.76
CA CYS A 377 9.84 -13.96 -8.33
C CYS A 377 10.45 -12.58 -8.03
N ALA A 378 9.62 -11.58 -7.72
CA ALA A 378 10.07 -10.23 -7.37
C ALA A 378 10.97 -10.22 -6.13
N PHE A 379 10.66 -11.05 -5.13
CA PHE A 379 11.46 -11.16 -3.90
C PHE A 379 12.08 -12.53 -3.75
N LYS A 380 13.18 -12.56 -3.01
CA LYS A 380 13.88 -13.80 -2.67
C LYS A 380 12.97 -14.68 -1.80
N PRO A 381 12.89 -16.00 -2.07
CA PRO A 381 12.22 -16.93 -1.17
C PRO A 381 13.01 -17.06 0.15
N LEU A 382 12.35 -17.50 1.22
CA LEU A 382 12.95 -17.52 2.57
C LEU A 382 14.22 -18.37 2.65
N ARG A 383 14.25 -19.52 1.96
CA ARG A 383 15.38 -20.45 1.93
C ARG A 383 16.07 -20.51 0.56
N GLY A 384 15.94 -19.48 -0.25
CA GLY A 384 16.62 -19.39 -1.53
C GLY A 384 17.32 -18.07 -1.75
N SER A 385 18.02 -18.00 -2.86
CA SER A 385 18.92 -16.92 -3.22
C SER A 385 18.43 -16.11 -4.42
N ARG A 386 17.56 -16.70 -5.25
CA ARG A 386 17.15 -16.16 -6.53
C ARG A 386 15.95 -15.22 -6.42
N SER A 387 16.00 -14.14 -7.20
CA SER A 387 14.90 -13.23 -7.45
C SER A 387 15.16 -12.52 -8.77
N ILE A 388 14.11 -11.95 -9.36
CA ILE A 388 14.26 -11.12 -10.55
C ILE A 388 15.11 -9.89 -10.17
N PRO A 389 16.21 -9.60 -10.87
CA PRO A 389 16.99 -8.40 -10.62
C PRO A 389 16.22 -7.16 -11.03
N TYR A 390 16.50 -6.01 -10.41
CA TYR A 390 15.78 -4.75 -10.67
C TYR A 390 15.78 -4.35 -12.15
N MET A 391 16.88 -4.64 -12.88
CA MET A 391 16.94 -4.41 -14.32
C MET A 391 16.01 -5.31 -15.13
N GLY A 392 15.65 -6.49 -14.64
CA GLY A 392 14.61 -7.32 -15.25
C GLY A 392 13.24 -6.64 -15.24
N HIS A 393 12.90 -5.97 -14.12
CA HIS A 393 11.68 -5.15 -14.02
C HIS A 393 11.71 -3.98 -15.02
N VAL A 394 12.81 -3.22 -15.04
CA VAL A 394 12.97 -2.05 -15.93
C VAL A 394 12.92 -2.44 -17.40
N LYS A 395 13.59 -3.54 -17.80
CA LYS A 395 13.58 -4.03 -19.18
C LYS A 395 12.21 -4.57 -19.59
N MET A 396 11.45 -5.20 -18.69
CA MET A 396 10.07 -5.62 -18.98
C MET A 396 9.14 -4.41 -19.22
N MET A 397 9.28 -3.36 -18.42
CA MET A 397 8.60 -2.09 -18.70
C MET A 397 9.01 -1.54 -20.06
N GLY A 398 10.31 -1.61 -20.39
CA GLY A 398 10.86 -1.13 -21.67
C GLY A 398 10.35 -1.92 -22.89
N ALA A 399 10.01 -3.19 -22.72
CA ALA A 399 9.45 -4.03 -23.78
C ALA A 399 7.97 -3.69 -24.08
N THR A 400 7.21 -3.26 -23.07
CA THR A 400 5.76 -3.00 -23.18
C THR A 400 5.43 -1.53 -23.42
N GLN A 401 6.21 -0.59 -22.86
CA GLN A 401 6.00 0.85 -22.96
C GLN A 401 5.87 1.39 -24.39
N PRO A 402 6.63 0.91 -25.39
CA PRO A 402 6.52 1.39 -26.77
C PRO A 402 5.17 1.10 -27.42
N PHE A 403 4.35 0.24 -26.83
CA PHE A 403 3.02 -0.09 -27.34
C PHE A 403 1.90 0.55 -26.55
N ILE A 404 2.15 1.10 -25.35
CA ILE A 404 1.12 1.75 -24.53
C ILE A 404 1.00 3.25 -24.89
N SER A 405 -0.25 3.74 -25.02
CA SER A 405 -0.50 5.16 -25.29
C SER A 405 -0.25 6.07 -24.09
N GLY A 406 -0.67 5.67 -22.88
CA GLY A 406 -0.28 6.33 -21.63
C GLY A 406 1.00 5.71 -21.06
N ALA A 407 1.05 5.50 -19.75
CA ALA A 407 2.21 4.97 -19.04
C ALA A 407 1.88 3.66 -18.30
N ILE A 408 2.83 3.21 -17.48
CA ILE A 408 2.79 1.94 -16.75
C ILE A 408 2.94 2.26 -15.26
N SER A 409 2.04 1.73 -14.45
CA SER A 409 2.14 1.75 -12.98
C SER A 409 2.56 0.38 -12.46
N LYS A 410 3.76 -0.02 -12.88
CA LYS A 410 4.49 -1.19 -12.39
C LYS A 410 5.61 -0.70 -11.49
N THR A 411 5.80 -1.39 -10.39
CA THR A 411 6.86 -1.15 -9.42
C THR A 411 8.13 -1.92 -9.79
N VAL A 412 9.27 -1.25 -9.70
CA VAL A 412 10.61 -1.85 -9.73
C VAL A 412 10.95 -2.23 -8.28
N ASN A 413 10.83 -3.53 -7.97
CA ASN A 413 11.17 -4.04 -6.66
C ASN A 413 12.69 -4.16 -6.54
N VAL A 414 13.24 -3.61 -5.46
CA VAL A 414 14.67 -3.65 -5.13
C VAL A 414 14.85 -4.16 -3.70
N PRO A 415 15.94 -4.88 -3.40
CA PRO A 415 16.17 -5.41 -2.06
C PRO A 415 16.48 -4.29 -1.05
N SER A 416 16.38 -4.59 0.25
CA SER A 416 16.59 -3.61 1.31
C SER A 416 18.01 -3.03 1.36
N ASP A 417 18.99 -3.77 0.84
CA ASP A 417 20.42 -3.43 0.76
C ASP A 417 20.83 -2.75 -0.56
N VAL A 418 19.86 -2.37 -1.41
CA VAL A 418 20.11 -1.63 -2.66
C VAL A 418 20.89 -0.34 -2.41
N THR A 419 21.89 -0.08 -3.25
CA THR A 419 22.75 1.11 -3.19
C THR A 419 22.14 2.31 -3.92
N VAL A 420 22.62 3.52 -3.61
CA VAL A 420 22.21 4.75 -4.32
C VAL A 420 22.57 4.68 -5.80
N ASP A 421 23.72 4.10 -6.14
CA ASP A 421 24.18 3.97 -7.52
C ASP A 421 23.27 3.04 -8.33
N GLU A 422 22.78 1.94 -7.74
CA GLU A 422 21.82 1.05 -8.39
C GLU A 422 20.46 1.72 -8.60
N ILE A 423 20.01 2.54 -7.65
CA ILE A 423 18.79 3.35 -7.80
C ILE A 423 18.96 4.37 -8.94
N MET A 424 20.09 5.08 -8.97
CA MET A 424 20.42 6.02 -10.03
C MET A 424 20.45 5.31 -11.40
N GLU A 425 21.08 4.15 -11.47
CA GLU A 425 21.15 3.37 -12.70
C GLU A 425 19.76 2.91 -13.15
N ALA A 426 18.88 2.49 -12.24
CA ALA A 426 17.50 2.15 -12.56
C ALA A 426 16.75 3.33 -13.20
N TYR A 427 16.90 4.56 -12.69
CA TYR A 427 16.32 5.77 -13.29
C TYR A 427 16.94 6.09 -14.66
N LEU A 428 18.27 6.04 -14.78
CA LEU A 428 18.98 6.33 -16.03
C LEU A 428 18.60 5.35 -17.14
N GLN A 429 18.49 4.06 -16.83
CA GLN A 429 18.10 3.03 -17.78
C GLN A 429 16.62 3.13 -18.13
N SER A 430 15.75 3.46 -17.17
CA SER A 430 14.34 3.75 -17.43
C SER A 430 14.19 4.88 -18.47
N TRP A 431 14.96 5.96 -18.32
CA TRP A 431 14.98 7.06 -19.28
C TRP A 431 15.51 6.62 -20.66
N LYS A 432 16.63 5.89 -20.72
CA LYS A 432 17.20 5.40 -21.99
C LYS A 432 16.25 4.46 -22.75
N LEU A 433 15.47 3.66 -22.02
CA LEU A 433 14.46 2.77 -22.59
C LEU A 433 13.16 3.49 -22.97
N GLY A 434 13.04 4.78 -22.69
CA GLY A 434 11.86 5.58 -23.03
C GLY A 434 10.67 5.33 -22.11
N LEU A 435 10.91 4.88 -20.87
CA LEU A 435 9.85 4.77 -19.86
C LEU A 435 9.27 6.16 -19.57
N LYS A 436 7.96 6.26 -19.65
CA LYS A 436 7.25 7.53 -19.38
C LYS A 436 7.15 7.81 -17.89
N ALA A 437 7.07 6.75 -17.08
CA ALA A 437 7.10 6.84 -15.63
C ALA A 437 7.72 5.58 -15.02
N VAL A 438 8.27 5.73 -13.81
CA VAL A 438 8.88 4.64 -13.04
C VAL A 438 8.60 4.85 -11.56
N ALA A 439 8.25 3.76 -10.88
CA ALA A 439 8.10 3.71 -9.43
C ALA A 439 9.06 2.66 -8.87
N ILE A 440 9.84 3.01 -7.84
CA ILE A 440 10.78 2.10 -7.20
C ILE A 440 10.26 1.76 -5.80
N TYR A 441 10.22 0.47 -5.48
CA TYR A 441 9.90 -0.02 -4.15
C TYR A 441 11.08 -0.78 -3.57
N ARG A 442 11.65 -0.22 -2.51
CA ARG A 442 12.67 -0.89 -1.71
C ARG A 442 12.01 -1.77 -0.66
N ASP A 443 12.41 -3.03 -0.59
CA ASP A 443 11.89 -3.95 0.42
C ASP A 443 12.07 -3.38 1.84
N GLY A 444 11.06 -3.57 2.68
CA GLY A 444 11.00 -3.03 4.04
C GLY A 444 10.81 -1.51 4.16
N CYS A 445 10.61 -0.76 3.06
CA CYS A 445 10.42 0.71 3.15
C CYS A 445 9.02 1.13 3.64
N LYS A 446 8.01 0.24 3.63
CA LYS A 446 6.65 0.49 4.14
C LYS A 446 6.41 -0.26 5.46
N ARG A 447 5.76 0.39 6.44
CA ARG A 447 5.50 -0.14 7.80
C ARG A 447 4.61 -1.39 7.85
N SER A 448 3.75 -1.61 6.84
CA SER A 448 2.90 -2.80 6.77
C SER A 448 2.87 -3.37 5.35
N GLN A 449 3.19 -4.66 5.21
CA GLN A 449 3.10 -5.40 3.95
C GLN A 449 1.90 -6.35 4.01
N PRO A 450 0.93 -6.30 3.06
CA PRO A 450 -0.20 -7.24 3.02
C PRO A 450 0.21 -8.70 2.81
N LEU A 451 1.29 -8.90 2.08
CA LEU A 451 1.85 -10.19 1.70
C LEU A 451 3.32 -10.16 2.09
N SER A 452 3.77 -11.21 2.78
CA SER A 452 5.16 -11.40 3.20
C SER A 452 5.70 -12.70 2.63
N THR A 453 6.99 -12.72 2.31
CA THR A 453 7.73 -13.94 1.95
C THR A 453 8.14 -14.75 3.19
N SER A 454 7.94 -14.21 4.39
CA SER A 454 8.26 -14.87 5.66
C SER A 454 7.11 -14.84 6.65
N LYS A 455 7.12 -15.82 7.57
CA LYS A 455 6.17 -15.93 8.69
C LYS A 455 6.37 -14.83 9.76
N ASP A 456 7.57 -14.26 9.83
CA ASP A 456 8.01 -13.29 10.85
C ASP A 456 8.36 -11.93 10.23
N SER A 457 7.36 -11.17 9.78
CA SER A 457 7.58 -9.74 9.44
C SER A 457 7.57 -8.88 10.72
N SER A 458 8.56 -9.09 11.60
CA SER A 458 8.96 -8.17 12.67
C SER A 458 10.35 -8.54 13.24
N LYS A 459 11.42 -8.26 12.49
CA LYS A 459 12.78 -8.19 13.05
C LYS A 459 13.55 -6.99 12.48
N VAL A 460 13.30 -5.82 13.04
CA VAL A 460 14.36 -4.81 13.16
C VAL A 460 15.32 -5.38 14.22
N LYS A 461 16.58 -5.63 13.83
CA LYS A 461 17.62 -6.09 14.76
C LYS A 461 17.86 -5.02 15.83
N ILE A 462 17.46 -5.30 17.06
CA ILE A 462 18.09 -4.77 18.26
C ILE A 462 18.68 -5.99 18.96
N GLU A 463 19.98 -5.94 19.23
CA GLU A 463 20.70 -6.98 19.95
C GLU A 463 20.02 -7.24 21.30
N ALA A 464 19.59 -8.49 21.52
CA ALA A 464 19.01 -8.93 22.78
C ALA A 464 20.03 -9.77 23.56
N ALA A 465 20.16 -9.45 24.85
CA ALA A 465 20.85 -10.27 25.84
C ALA A 465 20.21 -11.68 25.95
N PRO A 466 20.98 -12.70 26.35
CA PRO A 466 20.59 -14.09 26.16
C PRO A 466 19.61 -14.61 27.22
N GLY A 467 18.67 -15.44 26.75
CA GLY A 467 18.02 -16.49 27.55
C GLY A 467 16.56 -16.23 27.94
N VAL A 468 15.62 -16.78 27.16
CA VAL A 468 14.48 -17.60 27.62
C VAL A 468 14.01 -18.41 26.41
N GLY A 469 14.13 -19.74 26.46
CA GLY A 469 13.59 -20.63 25.44
C GLY A 469 12.08 -20.78 25.62
N VAL A 470 11.31 -20.55 24.55
CA VAL A 470 9.89 -20.93 24.49
C VAL A 470 9.74 -21.93 23.34
N ALA A 471 9.46 -23.17 23.70
CA ALA A 471 9.14 -24.23 22.77
C ALA A 471 7.75 -23.96 22.14
N VAL A 472 7.66 -24.05 20.82
CA VAL A 472 6.40 -23.90 20.09
C VAL A 472 5.82 -25.29 19.86
N GLU A 473 4.79 -25.65 20.62
CA GLU A 473 3.96 -26.83 20.34
C GLU A 473 2.97 -26.55 19.20
N THR A 474 2.83 -27.53 18.32
CA THR A 474 1.95 -27.60 17.15
C THR A 474 0.47 -27.41 17.53
N PRO A 475 -0.36 -26.64 16.79
CA PRO A 475 -1.77 -26.51 17.16
C PRO A 475 -2.53 -27.81 16.89
N ALA A 476 -3.10 -28.38 17.96
CA ALA A 476 -4.01 -29.52 17.90
C ALA A 476 -5.28 -29.18 17.11
N ARG A 477 -5.83 -30.15 16.37
CA ARG A 477 -7.17 -30.06 15.75
C ARG A 477 -8.20 -29.60 16.80
N ALA A 478 -8.93 -28.51 16.52
CA ALA A 478 -9.98 -28.02 17.41
C ALA A 478 -11.11 -29.06 17.54
N VAL A 479 -11.18 -29.72 18.70
CA VAL A 479 -12.26 -30.67 19.05
C VAL A 479 -13.38 -29.91 19.74
N ARG A 480 -14.62 -30.09 19.29
CA ARG A 480 -15.80 -29.45 19.89
C ARG A 480 -16.02 -29.96 21.33
N ARG A 481 -15.98 -29.06 22.32
CA ARG A 481 -16.43 -29.31 23.69
C ARG A 481 -17.95 -29.09 23.75
N ARG A 482 -18.73 -30.14 23.99
CA ARG A 482 -20.19 -30.02 24.20
C ARG A 482 -20.48 -29.68 25.67
N LEU A 483 -21.58 -28.96 25.90
CA LEU A 483 -22.08 -28.72 27.25
C LEU A 483 -22.93 -29.91 27.72
N PRO A 484 -22.97 -30.21 29.04
CA PRO A 484 -23.89 -31.19 29.61
C PRO A 484 -25.36 -30.78 29.45
N ASP A 485 -26.27 -31.76 29.46
CA ASP A 485 -27.71 -31.52 29.30
C ASP A 485 -28.27 -30.60 30.40
N GLU A 486 -27.77 -30.72 31.63
CA GLU A 486 -28.06 -29.83 32.75
C GLU A 486 -26.86 -28.92 33.05
N ARG A 487 -27.08 -27.61 33.16
CA ARG A 487 -26.01 -26.61 33.33
C ARG A 487 -26.49 -25.33 33.99
N ARG A 488 -25.55 -24.59 34.56
CA ARG A 488 -25.82 -23.25 35.10
C ARG A 488 -25.95 -22.26 33.95
N ALA A 489 -26.98 -21.43 33.98
CA ALA A 489 -27.18 -20.36 33.01
C ALA A 489 -27.55 -19.03 33.68
N ILE A 490 -27.18 -17.93 33.04
CA ILE A 490 -27.58 -16.57 33.46
C ILE A 490 -28.47 -15.99 32.37
N THR A 491 -29.63 -15.46 32.73
CA THR A 491 -30.52 -14.76 31.81
C THR A 491 -30.62 -13.29 32.19
N HIS A 492 -30.45 -12.40 31.22
CA HIS A 492 -30.51 -10.96 31.39
C HIS A 492 -31.49 -10.33 30.40
N LYS A 493 -32.38 -9.49 30.90
CA LYS A 493 -33.31 -8.70 30.08
C LYS A 493 -32.66 -7.38 29.69
N PHE A 494 -32.67 -7.05 28.41
CA PHE A 494 -32.20 -5.78 27.89
C PHE A 494 -33.27 -5.07 27.07
N SER A 495 -33.13 -3.74 26.97
CA SER A 495 -33.92 -2.91 26.07
C SER A 495 -32.99 -1.92 25.38
N ILE A 496 -33.05 -1.83 24.05
CA ILE A 496 -32.26 -0.90 23.24
C ILE A 496 -33.21 -0.12 22.36
N ALA A 497 -33.32 1.19 22.57
CA ALA A 497 -34.23 2.07 21.83
C ALA A 497 -35.68 1.55 21.75
N GLY A 498 -36.18 0.95 22.84
CA GLY A 498 -37.54 0.38 22.91
C GLY A 498 -37.70 -1.03 22.33
N HIS A 499 -36.62 -1.66 21.87
CA HIS A 499 -36.60 -3.07 21.49
C HIS A 499 -36.15 -3.92 22.68
N ASP A 500 -37.10 -4.68 23.23
CA ASP A 500 -36.86 -5.60 24.34
C ASP A 500 -36.34 -6.96 23.86
N GLY A 501 -35.38 -7.51 24.60
CA GLY A 501 -34.85 -8.85 24.38
C GLY A 501 -34.26 -9.47 25.64
N TYR A 502 -33.95 -10.76 25.55
CA TYR A 502 -33.32 -11.56 26.59
C TYR A 502 -32.07 -12.21 26.03
N VAL A 503 -30.97 -12.15 26.79
CA VAL A 503 -29.77 -12.96 26.54
C VAL A 503 -29.65 -14.01 27.63
N THR A 504 -29.54 -15.27 27.24
CA THR A 504 -29.30 -16.39 28.14
C THR A 504 -27.94 -17.00 27.83
N VAL A 505 -27.08 -17.14 28.83
CA VAL A 505 -25.72 -17.69 28.66
C VAL A 505 -25.60 -18.97 29.46
N GLY A 506 -25.38 -20.09 28.76
CA GLY A 506 -25.06 -21.38 29.38
C GLY A 506 -23.56 -21.48 29.66
N MET A 507 -23.19 -21.95 30.85
CA MET A 507 -21.79 -22.03 31.28
C MET A 507 -21.31 -23.47 31.40
N TYR A 508 -20.01 -23.66 31.22
CA TYR A 508 -19.31 -24.89 31.61
C TYR A 508 -19.15 -24.97 33.13
N GLU A 509 -18.71 -26.14 33.63
CA GLU A 509 -18.44 -26.38 35.05
C GLU A 509 -17.38 -25.41 35.64
N ASP A 510 -16.47 -24.94 34.80
CA ASP A 510 -15.42 -23.96 35.14
C ASP A 510 -15.93 -22.50 35.20
N GLY A 511 -17.22 -22.27 34.93
CA GLY A 511 -17.85 -20.96 34.93
C GLY A 511 -17.64 -20.13 33.66
N GLN A 512 -16.93 -20.65 32.64
CA GLN A 512 -16.78 -19.98 31.35
C GLN A 512 -18.06 -20.12 30.50
N PRO A 513 -18.40 -19.12 29.66
CA PRO A 513 -19.55 -19.21 28.77
C PRO A 513 -19.28 -20.24 27.66
N GLY A 514 -20.23 -21.16 27.47
CA GLY A 514 -20.16 -22.18 26.43
C GLY A 514 -21.22 -22.02 25.34
N GLU A 515 -22.32 -21.33 25.62
CA GLU A 515 -23.35 -21.02 24.62
C GLU A 515 -24.15 -19.78 25.03
N ILE A 516 -24.76 -19.14 24.03
CA ILE A 516 -25.65 -18.01 24.20
C ILE A 516 -26.94 -18.24 23.41
N PHE A 517 -28.06 -17.75 23.96
CA PHE A 517 -29.36 -17.66 23.31
C PHE A 517 -29.85 -16.22 23.36
N LEU A 518 -30.49 -15.77 22.30
CA LEU A 518 -31.00 -14.41 22.17
C LEU A 518 -32.47 -14.46 21.77
N VAL A 519 -33.36 -14.02 22.67
CA VAL A 519 -34.80 -13.98 22.39
C VAL A 519 -35.24 -12.53 22.28
N MET A 520 -35.78 -12.14 21.13
CA MET A 520 -36.32 -10.79 20.91
C MET A 520 -37.85 -10.80 21.13
N ALA A 521 -38.40 -9.76 21.75
CA ALA A 521 -39.83 -9.74 22.15
C ALA A 521 -40.85 -9.77 20.98
N LYS A 522 -40.41 -9.53 19.73
CA LYS A 522 -41.22 -9.73 18.52
C LYS A 522 -40.81 -11.03 17.82
N GLU A 523 -41.31 -12.14 18.31
CA GLU A 523 -41.14 -13.47 17.70
C GLU A 523 -41.65 -13.47 16.25
N GLY A 524 -40.93 -14.17 15.37
CA GLY A 524 -41.26 -14.26 13.93
C GLY A 524 -40.77 -13.09 13.07
N SER A 525 -40.07 -12.10 13.63
CA SER A 525 -39.42 -11.03 12.86
C SER A 525 -38.08 -11.48 12.24
N VAL A 526 -37.67 -10.84 11.14
CA VAL A 526 -36.35 -11.06 10.51
C VAL A 526 -35.21 -10.89 11.51
N VAL A 527 -35.34 -9.93 12.44
CA VAL A 527 -34.35 -9.69 13.50
C VAL A 527 -34.26 -10.87 14.46
N SER A 528 -35.39 -11.49 14.84
CA SER A 528 -35.39 -12.69 15.69
C SER A 528 -34.63 -13.84 15.03
N GLY A 529 -34.96 -14.16 13.77
CA GLY A 529 -34.29 -15.25 13.05
C GLY A 529 -32.80 -15.01 12.84
N LEU A 530 -32.39 -13.76 12.58
CA LEU A 530 -30.97 -13.42 12.48
C LEU A 530 -30.25 -13.53 13.84
N MET A 531 -30.88 -13.13 14.94
CA MET A 531 -30.28 -13.24 16.27
C MET A 531 -30.17 -14.69 16.74
N ASP A 532 -31.11 -15.56 16.39
CA ASP A 532 -31.04 -16.99 16.68
C ASP A 532 -29.88 -17.67 15.93
N CYS A 533 -29.76 -17.39 14.63
CA CYS A 533 -28.65 -17.87 13.81
C CYS A 533 -27.29 -17.37 14.33
N PHE A 534 -27.23 -16.09 14.72
CA PHE A 534 -26.04 -15.47 15.26
C PHE A 534 -25.64 -16.08 16.61
N ALA A 535 -26.60 -16.23 17.53
CA ALA A 535 -26.39 -16.85 18.84
C ALA A 535 -25.89 -18.31 18.70
N THR A 536 -26.44 -19.04 17.72
CA THR A 536 -26.00 -20.40 17.39
C THR A 536 -24.55 -20.42 16.91
N ALA A 537 -24.16 -19.51 16.00
CA ALA A 537 -22.80 -19.41 15.49
C ALA A 537 -21.79 -19.05 16.59
N VAL A 538 -22.14 -18.11 17.47
CA VAL A 538 -21.31 -17.72 18.63
C VAL A 538 -21.17 -18.88 19.62
N SER A 539 -22.25 -19.61 19.88
CA SER A 539 -22.23 -20.82 20.72
C SER A 539 -21.31 -21.89 20.14
N MET A 540 -21.36 -22.11 18.83
CA MET A 540 -20.42 -23.02 18.17
C MET A 540 -18.98 -22.54 18.33
N ALA A 541 -18.69 -21.26 18.13
CA ALA A 541 -17.35 -20.71 18.28
C ALA A 541 -16.80 -20.95 19.70
N LEU A 542 -17.59 -20.68 20.74
CA LEU A 542 -17.22 -20.95 22.14
C LEU A 542 -16.98 -22.45 22.38
N GLN A 543 -17.80 -23.32 21.80
CA GLN A 543 -17.63 -24.79 21.90
C GLN A 543 -16.40 -25.33 21.18
N TYR A 544 -15.90 -24.64 20.15
CA TYR A 544 -14.64 -24.97 19.48
C TYR A 544 -13.41 -24.28 20.11
N GLY A 545 -13.58 -23.62 21.26
CA GLY A 545 -12.47 -23.06 22.04
C GLY A 545 -12.05 -21.66 21.62
N VAL A 546 -12.88 -20.93 20.87
CA VAL A 546 -12.61 -19.50 20.59
C VAL A 546 -12.71 -18.72 21.91
N PRO A 547 -11.65 -18.00 22.33
CA PRO A 547 -11.69 -17.23 23.57
C PRO A 547 -12.73 -16.12 23.53
N LEU A 548 -13.49 -15.92 24.62
CA LEU A 548 -14.52 -14.89 24.71
C LEU A 548 -13.97 -13.49 24.39
N GLN A 549 -12.75 -13.18 24.84
CA GLN A 549 -12.10 -11.88 24.57
C GLN A 549 -12.05 -11.57 23.07
N VAL A 550 -11.71 -12.56 22.23
CA VAL A 550 -11.61 -12.37 20.77
C VAL A 550 -12.96 -12.01 20.18
N LEU A 551 -14.04 -12.65 20.66
CA LEU A 551 -15.39 -12.35 20.22
C LEU A 551 -15.83 -10.96 20.69
N VAL A 552 -15.52 -10.61 21.95
CA VAL A 552 -15.79 -9.29 22.51
C VAL A 552 -15.08 -8.18 21.72
N ASP A 553 -13.78 -8.34 21.45
CA ASP A 553 -13.00 -7.38 20.67
C ASP A 553 -13.55 -7.20 19.25
N LYS A 554 -14.06 -8.29 18.66
CA LYS A 554 -14.56 -8.28 17.29
C LYS A 554 -15.95 -7.64 17.15
N PHE A 555 -16.83 -7.92 18.11
CA PHE A 555 -18.25 -7.58 18.01
C PHE A 555 -18.65 -6.36 18.85
N SER A 556 -17.79 -5.90 19.77
CA SER A 556 -18.00 -4.61 20.41
C SER A 556 -17.86 -3.48 19.38
N HIS A 557 -18.71 -2.46 19.53
CA HIS A 557 -18.79 -1.24 18.73
C HIS A 557 -19.23 -1.38 17.27
N VAL A 558 -19.69 -2.55 16.84
CA VAL A 558 -20.34 -2.72 15.53
C VAL A 558 -21.64 -1.89 15.48
N ARG A 559 -21.89 -1.21 14.36
CA ARG A 559 -22.96 -0.21 14.21
C ARG A 559 -24.03 -0.66 13.22
N PHE A 560 -25.26 -0.82 13.69
CA PHE A 560 -26.46 -1.03 12.88
C PHE A 560 -27.72 -0.96 13.77
N GLU A 561 -28.89 -0.76 13.17
CA GLU A 561 -30.16 -0.69 13.89
C GLU A 561 -30.68 -2.09 14.29
N PRO A 562 -31.28 -2.27 15.47
CA PRO A 562 -31.57 -1.25 16.50
C PRO A 562 -30.35 -0.76 17.28
N SER A 563 -30.24 0.57 17.46
CA SER A 563 -29.19 1.24 18.23
C SER A 563 -29.79 2.39 19.04
N GLY A 564 -29.13 2.79 20.14
CA GLY A 564 -29.58 3.90 20.98
C GLY A 564 -29.44 3.64 22.48
N PHE A 565 -30.22 4.37 23.27
CA PHE A 565 -30.21 4.28 24.72
C PHE A 565 -30.67 2.92 25.22
N THR A 566 -30.04 2.46 26.29
CA THR A 566 -30.36 1.17 26.92
C THR A 566 -30.85 1.34 28.35
N ASN A 567 -31.47 0.29 28.88
CA ASN A 567 -31.86 0.20 30.29
C ASN A 567 -30.71 -0.21 31.24
N ASN A 568 -29.48 -0.39 30.74
CA ASN A 568 -28.33 -0.81 31.53
C ASN A 568 -27.40 0.39 31.86
N PRO A 569 -27.23 0.74 33.15
CA PRO A 569 -26.34 1.83 33.56
C PRO A 569 -24.86 1.62 33.18
N GLU A 570 -24.40 0.37 33.07
CA GLU A 570 -23.02 0.05 32.67
C GLU A 570 -22.78 0.29 31.16
N ILE A 571 -23.86 0.28 30.36
CA ILE A 571 -23.84 0.45 28.90
C ILE A 571 -24.97 1.41 28.49
N PRO A 572 -24.87 2.72 28.79
CA PRO A 572 -25.97 3.66 28.60
C PRO A 572 -26.44 3.79 27.14
N ILE A 573 -25.50 3.63 26.19
CA ILE A 573 -25.75 3.73 24.75
C ILE A 573 -25.10 2.52 24.07
N ALA A 574 -25.90 1.83 23.25
CA ALA A 574 -25.47 0.75 22.39
C ALA A 574 -25.50 1.16 20.91
N LYS A 575 -24.45 0.79 20.18
CA LYS A 575 -24.28 1.06 18.75
C LYS A 575 -25.02 0.04 17.87
N SER A 576 -25.40 -1.10 18.44
CA SER A 576 -26.25 -2.14 17.88
C SER A 576 -26.65 -3.13 18.98
N ILE A 577 -27.56 -4.06 18.69
CA ILE A 577 -27.85 -5.21 19.56
C ILE A 577 -26.58 -6.03 19.84
N VAL A 578 -25.74 -6.24 18.82
CA VAL A 578 -24.52 -7.05 18.94
C VAL A 578 -23.46 -6.34 19.79
N ASP A 579 -23.26 -5.03 19.62
CA ASP A 579 -22.38 -4.22 20.50
C ASP A 579 -22.80 -4.35 21.96
N TYR A 580 -24.10 -4.27 22.25
CA TYR A 580 -24.62 -4.41 23.60
C TYR A 580 -24.34 -5.78 24.20
N ILE A 581 -24.63 -6.86 23.47
CA ILE A 581 -24.47 -8.23 23.97
C ILE A 581 -23.02 -8.50 24.34
N PHE A 582 -22.07 -8.12 23.49
CA PHE A 582 -20.65 -8.39 23.75
C PHE A 582 -20.06 -7.50 24.85
N ARG A 583 -20.48 -6.24 24.95
CA ARG A 583 -20.10 -5.40 26.10
C ARG A 583 -20.72 -5.90 27.41
N TRP A 584 -21.92 -6.48 27.37
CA TRP A 584 -22.54 -7.09 28.54
C TRP A 584 -21.87 -8.42 28.93
N LEU A 585 -21.53 -9.29 27.96
CA LEU A 585 -20.76 -10.50 28.21
C LEU A 585 -19.41 -10.17 28.83
N ALA A 586 -18.74 -9.13 28.34
CA ALA A 586 -17.50 -8.64 28.93
C ALA A 586 -17.67 -8.19 30.38
N SER A 587 -18.75 -7.47 30.71
CA SER A 587 -19.00 -7.03 32.09
C SER A 587 -19.22 -8.19 33.07
N LYS A 588 -19.60 -9.37 32.57
CA LYS A 588 -19.80 -10.58 33.38
C LYS A 588 -18.60 -11.51 33.45
N PHE A 589 -17.85 -11.67 32.36
CA PHE A 589 -16.88 -12.76 32.23
C PHE A 589 -15.42 -12.31 32.04
N LEU A 590 -15.17 -11.02 31.77
CA LEU A 590 -13.82 -10.48 31.55
C LEU A 590 -13.32 -9.67 32.74
N ALA A 591 -12.00 -9.45 32.81
CA ALA A 591 -11.36 -8.70 33.89
C ALA A 591 -11.64 -7.19 33.79
N ARG A 592 -11.51 -6.45 34.90
CA ARG A 592 -11.89 -5.02 34.98
C ARG A 592 -11.17 -4.12 33.97
N ASP A 593 -9.89 -4.38 33.72
CA ASP A 593 -9.08 -3.68 32.71
C ASP A 593 -9.64 -3.88 31.29
N GLN A 594 -10.07 -5.11 30.98
CA GLN A 594 -10.69 -5.46 29.70
C GLN A 594 -12.07 -4.83 29.54
N GLN A 595 -12.84 -4.70 30.62
CA GLN A 595 -14.15 -4.06 30.61
C GLN A 595 -14.07 -2.56 30.29
N VAL A 596 -13.10 -1.85 30.90
CA VAL A 596 -12.89 -0.42 30.66
C VAL A 596 -12.45 -0.16 29.23
N ALA A 597 -11.58 -1.01 28.66
CA ALA A 597 -11.07 -0.86 27.29
C ALA A 597 -12.16 -0.84 26.22
N ILE A 598 -13.31 -1.48 26.46
CA ILE A 598 -14.47 -1.53 25.54
C ILE A 598 -15.62 -0.62 26.00
N GLY A 599 -15.37 0.27 26.95
CA GLY A 599 -16.29 1.31 27.41
C GLY A 599 -17.40 0.83 28.35
N VAL A 600 -17.26 -0.29 29.07
CA VAL A 600 -18.21 -0.65 30.14
C VAL A 600 -17.95 0.24 31.35
N HIS A 601 -18.98 0.93 31.85
CA HIS A 601 -18.85 1.76 33.05
C HIS A 601 -18.87 0.87 34.30
N VAL A 602 -17.71 0.73 34.94
CA VAL A 602 -17.57 -0.01 36.20
C VAL A 602 -17.95 0.93 37.36
N LYS A 603 -18.90 0.55 38.21
CA LYS A 603 -19.17 1.28 39.46
C LYS A 603 -17.96 1.10 40.40
N GLU A 604 -17.46 2.20 40.98
CA GLU A 604 -16.52 2.12 42.11
C GLU A 604 -17.26 1.54 43.32
N ASP A 605 -16.84 0.36 43.78
CA ASP A 605 -17.28 -0.16 45.07
C ASP A 605 -16.66 0.72 46.17
N ALA A 606 -17.51 1.26 47.06
CA ALA A 606 -17.07 1.92 48.27
C ALA A 606 -16.15 0.98 49.10
N PRO A 607 -15.10 1.50 49.78
CA PRO A 607 -14.18 0.65 50.51
C PRO A 607 -14.87 0.06 51.75
N GLY A 608 -15.18 -1.24 51.68
CA GLY A 608 -15.57 -2.03 52.86
C GLY A 608 -16.86 -2.83 52.70
N ALA A 609 -16.77 -4.00 52.07
CA ALA A 609 -17.68 -5.11 52.32
C ALA A 609 -16.96 -6.42 51.97
N THR A 610 -16.59 -7.18 52.99
CA THR A 610 -16.07 -8.54 52.89
C THR A 610 -17.19 -9.50 52.51
N ASP A 611 -17.02 -10.27 51.42
CA ASP A 611 -17.86 -11.44 51.13
C ASP A 611 -17.07 -12.74 51.46
N PRO A 612 -17.52 -13.55 52.43
CA PRO A 612 -16.80 -14.74 52.88
C PRO A 612 -17.12 -15.94 51.98
N GLY A 613 -16.28 -16.21 50.98
CA GLY A 613 -16.56 -17.37 50.12
C GLY A 613 -15.50 -17.82 49.12
N ARG A 614 -14.28 -17.26 49.11
CA ARG A 614 -13.24 -17.71 48.17
C ARG A 614 -11.99 -18.16 48.91
N ALA A 615 -11.89 -19.47 49.13
CA ALA A 615 -10.66 -20.11 49.60
C ALA A 615 -9.57 -19.99 48.51
N PRO A 616 -8.33 -19.62 48.86
CA PRO A 616 -7.21 -19.61 47.92
C PRO A 616 -6.58 -21.01 47.83
N VAL A 617 -6.26 -21.46 46.61
CA VAL A 617 -5.44 -22.65 46.35
C VAL A 617 -3.97 -22.20 46.19
N PRO A 618 -2.99 -22.85 46.85
CA PRO A 618 -1.66 -22.29 47.05
C PRO A 618 -0.63 -22.75 46.01
N ASN A 619 0.33 -21.88 45.71
CA ASN A 619 1.73 -22.19 45.37
C ASN A 619 2.50 -20.92 45.82
N GLY A 620 3.43 -20.89 46.77
CA GLY A 620 4.33 -21.92 47.26
C GLY A 620 5.77 -21.47 47.04
N ALA A 621 6.23 -20.43 47.75
CA ALA A 621 7.61 -20.23 48.26
C ALA A 621 7.74 -18.85 48.95
N LEU A 622 8.30 -18.86 50.16
CA LEU A 622 8.38 -17.79 51.16
C LEU A 622 9.68 -16.93 51.02
N PRO A 623 9.78 -15.78 51.75
CA PRO A 623 10.60 -14.62 51.40
C PRO A 623 11.92 -14.52 52.18
N VAL A 624 12.81 -13.60 51.77
CA VAL A 624 13.89 -13.08 52.61
C VAL A 624 13.78 -11.56 52.69
N SER A 625 13.73 -11.07 53.93
CA SER A 625 13.59 -9.69 54.38
C SER A 625 14.98 -9.03 54.58
N LEU A 626 15.08 -7.68 54.56
CA LEU A 626 15.72 -6.88 55.63
C LEU A 626 15.78 -5.35 55.33
N VAL A 627 15.00 -4.61 56.11
CA VAL A 627 15.13 -3.27 56.75
C VAL A 627 16.41 -2.42 56.51
N PRO A 628 16.30 -1.07 56.36
CA PRO A 628 17.41 -0.14 56.58
C PRO A 628 17.25 0.75 57.83
N GLY A 629 18.36 1.05 58.51
CA GLY A 629 18.46 1.97 59.66
C GLY A 629 19.45 3.14 59.42
N PRO A 630 19.46 4.18 60.28
CA PRO A 630 19.40 5.58 59.83
C PRO A 630 20.50 6.54 60.37
N GLY A 631 20.53 7.78 59.85
CA GLY A 631 20.88 8.99 60.65
C GLY A 631 21.87 9.99 60.06
N GLY A 632 21.49 11.29 60.04
CA GLY A 632 22.43 12.44 59.97
C GLY A 632 21.92 13.71 59.26
N ALA A 633 21.79 14.83 59.99
CA ALA A 633 21.47 16.21 59.55
C ALA A 633 22.54 17.18 60.14
N PRO A 634 22.47 18.55 60.07
CA PRO A 634 21.96 19.55 59.10
C PRO A 634 22.94 20.75 58.82
N SER A 635 22.49 21.78 58.06
CA SER A 635 22.90 23.25 58.00
C SER A 635 23.30 23.75 56.59
N GLY A 636 22.97 24.94 56.04
CA GLY A 636 22.05 26.05 56.38
C GLY A 636 22.24 27.27 55.41
N ARG A 637 21.10 27.92 55.01
CA ARG A 637 20.86 29.32 54.47
C ARG A 637 21.56 29.76 53.15
N GLY A 638 21.01 30.41 52.10
CA GLY A 638 19.80 31.17 51.68
C GLY A 638 20.26 32.23 50.59
N PRO A 639 19.46 33.02 49.82
CA PRO A 639 17.99 33.10 49.66
C PRO A 639 17.43 33.22 48.19
N SER A 640 16.17 32.77 48.05
CA SER A 640 15.01 33.21 47.23
C SER A 640 15.09 33.85 45.82
N SER A 641 14.39 33.24 44.85
CA SER A 641 13.12 33.76 44.28
C SER A 641 12.38 32.67 43.48
N GLY A 642 11.04 32.69 43.48
CA GLY A 642 10.17 31.53 43.27
C GLY A 642 9.61 31.31 41.86
N GLY A 643 8.93 30.17 41.68
CA GLY A 643 8.21 29.80 40.46
C GLY A 643 7.86 28.30 40.37
N SER A 644 6.75 27.90 41.00
CA SER A 644 5.90 26.70 40.82
C SER A 644 6.41 25.49 40.02
N SER A 645 6.50 24.32 40.69
CA SER A 645 6.58 22.99 40.06
C SER A 645 5.40 22.10 40.50
N VAL A 646 4.71 21.53 39.51
CA VAL A 646 3.80 20.39 39.69
C VAL A 646 4.51 19.20 39.08
N GLY A 647 4.84 18.20 39.91
CA GLY A 647 5.57 17.00 39.52
C GLY A 647 4.70 16.03 38.72
N ALA A 648 5.19 15.60 37.57
CA ALA A 648 4.71 14.43 36.85
C ALA A 648 5.42 13.18 37.40
N ALA A 649 4.64 12.23 37.93
CA ALA A 649 5.11 10.92 38.31
C ALA A 649 5.52 10.14 37.05
N ALA A 650 6.72 9.56 37.09
CA ALA A 650 7.26 8.70 36.04
C ALA A 650 6.45 7.40 35.93
N ALA A 651 5.98 7.10 34.71
CA ALA A 651 5.38 5.82 34.36
C ALA A 651 6.46 4.85 33.82
N ASP A 652 6.45 3.64 34.36
CA ASP A 652 7.28 2.49 34.02
C ASP A 652 7.08 2.05 32.54
N PRO A 653 8.13 1.99 31.68
CA PRO A 653 7.99 1.65 30.27
C PRO A 653 7.78 0.16 29.97
N SER A 654 7.75 -0.72 30.98
CA SER A 654 7.73 -2.18 30.78
C SER A 654 6.34 -2.83 30.67
N ARG A 655 5.27 -2.03 30.55
CA ARG A 655 3.86 -2.51 30.58
C ARG A 655 2.97 -2.01 29.44
N ALA A 656 3.43 -2.12 28.19
CA ALA A 656 2.57 -1.93 27.02
C ALA A 656 2.40 -3.25 26.22
N PRO A 657 1.31 -4.00 26.40
CA PRO A 657 0.86 -4.94 25.39
C PRO A 657 0.25 -4.17 24.22
N PHE A 658 0.57 -4.60 23.00
CA PHE A 658 0.10 -4.07 21.72
C PHE A 658 -1.44 -3.98 21.67
N ALA A 659 -1.99 -2.82 22.03
CA ALA A 659 -3.39 -2.46 21.80
C ALA A 659 -3.50 -1.70 20.47
N PHE A 660 -4.42 -2.15 19.62
CA PHE A 660 -4.85 -1.45 18.41
C PHE A 660 -5.35 -0.06 18.82
N ARG A 661 -4.58 1.00 18.54
CA ARG A 661 -5.06 2.38 18.66
C ARG A 661 -5.74 2.74 17.35
N PRO A 662 -7.08 2.83 17.28
CA PRO A 662 -7.71 3.55 16.19
C PRO A 662 -7.23 4.99 16.26
N ASP A 663 -6.54 5.47 15.23
CA ASP A 663 -6.31 6.90 15.05
C ASP A 663 -7.70 7.56 15.00
N GLU A 664 -7.95 8.57 15.83
CA GLU A 664 -9.27 9.21 15.99
C GLU A 664 -9.82 9.79 14.67
N ASP A 665 -8.94 10.01 13.68
CA ASP A 665 -9.23 10.62 12.37
C ASP A 665 -9.18 9.64 11.17
N ALA A 666 -9.05 8.33 11.39
CA ALA A 666 -8.96 7.37 10.29
C ALA A 666 -10.31 7.18 9.56
N PRO A 667 -10.39 7.38 8.23
CA PRO A 667 -11.63 7.25 7.49
C PRO A 667 -12.10 5.77 7.46
N PRO A 668 -13.43 5.55 7.48
CA PRO A 668 -13.98 4.22 7.28
C PRO A 668 -13.74 3.74 5.83
N CYS A 669 -13.49 2.46 5.67
CA CYS A 669 -13.32 1.85 4.35
C CYS A 669 -14.61 2.01 3.54
N PRO A 670 -14.55 2.54 2.31
CA PRO A 670 -15.74 2.71 1.46
C PRO A 670 -16.38 1.38 1.08
N ASP A 671 -15.60 0.29 1.05
CA ASP A 671 -16.08 -1.02 0.56
C ASP A 671 -16.69 -1.89 1.66
N CYS A 672 -16.18 -1.81 2.89
CA CYS A 672 -16.61 -2.71 3.98
C CYS A 672 -16.81 -2.04 5.33
N GLY A 673 -16.70 -0.71 5.42
CA GLY A 673 -16.94 0.08 6.63
C GLY A 673 -15.92 -0.11 7.76
N SER A 674 -14.93 -0.99 7.60
CA SER A 674 -13.87 -1.18 8.59
C SER A 674 -12.98 0.06 8.68
N ILE A 675 -12.62 0.47 9.90
CA ILE A 675 -11.68 1.58 10.11
C ILE A 675 -10.35 1.24 9.43
N MET A 676 -9.94 2.12 8.52
CA MET A 676 -8.72 1.93 7.77
C MET A 676 -7.52 2.31 8.66
N VAL A 677 -6.35 1.72 8.40
CA VAL A 677 -5.12 2.02 9.14
C VAL A 677 -4.20 2.83 8.24
N ARG A 678 -3.56 3.87 8.80
CA ARG A 678 -2.60 4.70 8.06
C ARG A 678 -1.44 3.85 7.55
N ASN A 679 -1.13 3.98 6.27
CA ASN A 679 -0.09 3.27 5.53
C ASN A 679 0.60 4.26 4.57
N ALA A 680 1.60 4.99 5.10
CA ALA A 680 2.18 6.18 4.47
C ALA A 680 1.13 7.27 4.22
N ALA A 681 1.08 7.86 3.00
CA ALA A 681 0.17 8.93 2.61
C ALA A 681 -1.31 8.51 2.54
N CYS A 682 -1.59 7.22 2.57
CA CYS A 682 -2.94 6.67 2.41
C CYS A 682 -3.35 5.82 3.60
N TYR A 683 -4.64 5.48 3.62
CA TYR A 683 -5.21 4.53 4.54
C TYR A 683 -5.41 3.19 3.84
N LYS A 684 -5.29 2.10 4.57
CA LYS A 684 -5.54 0.75 4.09
C LYS A 684 -6.53 0.05 5.00
N CYS A 685 -7.57 -0.51 4.38
CA CYS A 685 -8.47 -1.41 5.04
C CYS A 685 -7.77 -2.77 5.23
N LEU A 686 -7.54 -3.15 6.48
CA LEU A 686 -7.01 -4.49 6.77
C LEU A 686 -8.04 -5.59 6.54
N ASN A 687 -9.32 -5.25 6.42
CA ASN A 687 -10.41 -6.21 6.24
C ASN A 687 -10.58 -6.66 4.78
N CYS A 688 -10.77 -5.72 3.84
CA CYS A 688 -10.93 -6.04 2.42
C CYS A 688 -9.70 -5.71 1.56
N GLY A 689 -8.66 -5.11 2.12
CA GLY A 689 -7.46 -4.72 1.39
C GLY A 689 -7.55 -3.39 0.63
N ALA A 690 -8.72 -2.75 0.61
CA ALA A 690 -8.94 -1.47 -0.06
C ALA A 690 -8.00 -0.37 0.47
N THR A 691 -7.42 0.43 -0.41
CA THR A 691 -6.58 1.57 -0.05
C THR A 691 -7.26 2.89 -0.42
N SER A 692 -6.97 3.96 0.30
CA SER A 692 -7.54 5.29 0.04
C SER A 692 -6.84 6.04 -1.11
N GLY A 693 -6.26 5.30 -2.07
CA GLY A 693 -5.64 5.89 -3.27
C GLY A 693 -4.12 5.78 -3.42
N CYS A 694 -3.43 4.98 -2.61
CA CYS A 694 -2.00 4.70 -2.81
C CYS A 694 -1.80 3.19 -2.99
N SER A 695 -1.07 2.81 -4.04
CA SER A 695 -0.53 1.47 -4.26
C SER A 695 0.66 1.18 -3.34
#